data_AF-A0A2T0LJC1-F1
#
_entry.id   AF-A0A2T0LJC1-F1
#
_cell.length_a   1.000
_cell.length_b   1.000
_cell.length_c   1.000
_cell.angle_alpha   90.00
_cell.angle_beta   90.00
_cell.angle_gamma   90.00
#
_symmetry.space_group_name_H-M   'P 1'
#
loop_
_entity.id
_entity.type
_entity.pdbx_description
1 polymer ?
#
loop_
_entity_poly.entity_id
_entity_poly.type
_entity_poly.pdbx_seq_one_letter_code
_entity_poly.pdbx_strand_id
1 'polypeptide(L)'
;MKRIPRALLVLTLALLMAFWTAVPAWAAEAKTEDLLDRTLRHYVEELKEDPSARGMVVGYEAVSLDRGESLASLRAEKTFVPGRVLQLLTGAAVLDGLPEGMRIPTEVYVDGQLSGGILKGDIILKGYGDPSLSADRLEDLAEALRKKGIRQVRGDLIVDDSFFDEVRLGTGWMWDDEPFPSSAQIGALSVEGNTVSVKVTPGRPGKPPHIQVSPVPDYVRVINRAKTVPGGGQALTIDRTRAKNELVITGTIGKDHPGMKVRRTVEDPARFAGTVFRELLRREGVKMHPGSRIVAGEKGPEAKRVGRVVSPELDRLLEHMVREGDSFYAEMLLKQLGANAAGEGSFEAGLEAVEDFARRIGMDTGFAQVDGSGLSRMNVIAPAHLVQLLAAMEKHPERERFDELLSASGTCKPLAGRIKEKTLRVICGEADGSAGMAGIVTGRGGDRIAFAVLANGVSDVSAARALLGRIGAALAAYPELPDPGDLPEEKVYPLSGLLDPLLEEESYRGAIAGVLVRSMDRGETLYARDSEALLTPASNTKLFTTAAALDGLGADYRFKTEVYRSGSLAGGVLAGDVIIKGFGDPTLATEDSLRVQEGPTVEAIARDLKKRGIRRILGDIVVDAGAFSGEVYGTGWAWDDESGYYQPQITALSINRGTVRFDYLPGEKPGDPIRLQLTPQTDYVEVINEAVTGPENSKNTLRLERDRGTNRIRITGSLPLNFSGDYTRVPVENPHLYAGQVLKERLEEEGIAFAPGSRVREGQKPAGAKRLATYKSPPLSEVVHYMNKASDNYYAEMILRTLGLEKTGKGTAESGIEGVMKYAKRSGMDRHFNLKDGSGLTRYNRVSVEQIVKLLSSVAEQPIEEPFVESLPVAGVDGTLSSRMRDTAAAGNLRGKTGSLTRVSALSGYLRTRDGERIVYAILLNGHSEGSLKSLEDRIGTALAEYSRSEQEGEP
;
A
#
# COMPACT_ATOMS: atom_id res chain seq x y z
N MET A 1 5.33 -88.96 -18.56
CA MET A 1 6.49 -88.62 -19.42
C MET A 1 6.87 -87.16 -19.20
N LYS A 2 8.18 -86.89 -19.04
CA LYS A 2 8.87 -85.57 -18.98
C LYS A 2 8.56 -84.73 -17.72
N ARG A 3 9.26 -84.94 -16.59
CA ARG A 3 10.58 -84.36 -16.19
C ARG A 3 10.74 -82.88 -16.58
N ILE A 4 10.43 -82.00 -15.63
CA ILE A 4 10.89 -80.60 -15.58
C ILE A 4 12.01 -80.52 -14.52
N PRO A 5 13.09 -79.74 -14.73
CA PRO A 5 14.34 -79.87 -13.97
C PRO A 5 14.29 -79.16 -12.61
N ARG A 6 15.05 -79.72 -11.65
CA ARG A 6 15.25 -79.27 -10.25
C ARG A 6 15.97 -77.91 -10.09
N ALA A 7 15.88 -77.01 -11.06
CA ALA A 7 16.51 -75.68 -11.00
C ALA A 7 15.54 -74.55 -10.61
N LEU A 8 14.24 -74.84 -10.37
CA LEU A 8 13.24 -73.82 -10.05
C LEU A 8 12.67 -73.87 -8.63
N LEU A 9 13.21 -74.74 -7.75
CA LEU A 9 12.76 -74.90 -6.36
C LEU A 9 13.79 -74.44 -5.31
N VAL A 10 14.96 -73.96 -5.75
CA VAL A 10 15.99 -73.38 -4.86
C VAL A 10 16.06 -71.85 -4.99
N LEU A 11 15.41 -71.24 -6.00
CA LEU A 11 15.33 -69.78 -6.15
C LEU A 11 14.11 -69.15 -5.44
N THR A 12 13.15 -69.93 -4.99
CA THR A 12 11.92 -69.44 -4.32
C THR A 12 11.93 -69.56 -2.81
N LEU A 13 12.96 -70.18 -2.20
CA LEU A 13 13.19 -70.17 -0.75
C LEU A 13 14.36 -69.29 -0.29
N ALA A 14 15.18 -68.77 -1.21
CA ALA A 14 16.24 -67.79 -0.91
C ALA A 14 15.79 -66.32 -1.08
N LEU A 15 14.62 -66.08 -1.67
CA LEU A 15 14.03 -64.74 -1.86
C LEU A 15 12.97 -64.35 -0.81
N LEU A 16 12.69 -65.24 0.17
CA LEU A 16 11.73 -65.03 1.26
C LEU A 16 12.36 -65.01 2.66
N MET A 17 13.70 -64.97 2.76
CA MET A 17 14.44 -64.78 4.02
C MET A 17 15.56 -63.71 3.91
N ALA A 18 15.44 -62.77 2.97
CA ALA A 18 16.34 -61.62 2.82
C ALA A 18 15.61 -60.27 2.85
N PHE A 19 14.38 -60.23 3.37
CA PHE A 19 13.58 -59.00 3.52
C PHE A 19 13.22 -58.67 4.97
N TRP A 20 13.98 -59.20 5.93
CA TRP A 20 13.95 -58.81 7.34
C TRP A 20 15.37 -58.93 7.90
N THR A 21 16.17 -57.88 7.67
CA THR A 21 17.32 -57.39 8.46
C THR A 21 18.21 -56.53 7.56
N ALA A 22 17.69 -55.36 7.21
CA ALA A 22 18.45 -54.17 6.95
C ALA A 22 17.43 -53.03 7.00
N VAL A 23 16.97 -52.71 8.21
CA VAL A 23 16.60 -51.32 8.48
C VAL A 23 17.85 -50.55 8.07
N PRO A 24 17.83 -49.69 7.04
CA PRO A 24 18.94 -48.77 6.88
C PRO A 24 18.94 -48.00 8.19
N ALA A 25 19.97 -48.22 9.00
CA ALA A 25 20.33 -47.27 10.02
C ALA A 25 20.72 -46.00 9.25
N TRP A 26 19.72 -45.24 8.81
CA TRP A 26 19.77 -43.81 8.98
C TRP A 26 19.76 -43.61 10.49
N ALA A 27 20.92 -43.86 11.10
CA ALA A 27 21.38 -42.96 12.12
C ALA A 27 21.31 -41.60 11.44
N ALA A 28 20.28 -40.82 11.79
CA ALA A 28 20.43 -39.40 11.82
C ALA A 28 21.77 -39.17 12.52
N GLU A 29 22.82 -38.88 11.74
CA GLU A 29 23.84 -37.98 12.24
C GLU A 29 23.06 -36.73 12.59
N ALA A 30 22.63 -36.65 13.85
CA ALA A 30 22.17 -35.43 14.45
C ALA A 30 23.29 -34.45 14.15
N LYS A 31 23.12 -33.60 13.13
CA LYS A 31 23.87 -32.36 13.03
C LYS A 31 23.72 -31.78 14.42
N THR A 32 24.80 -31.75 15.20
CA THR A 32 24.85 -31.01 16.44
C THR A 32 24.37 -29.63 16.05
N GLU A 33 23.12 -29.28 16.39
CA GLU A 33 22.58 -27.98 16.03
C GLU A 33 23.59 -26.95 16.52
N ASP A 34 24.04 -26.08 15.62
CA ASP A 34 25.06 -25.10 15.94
C ASP A 34 24.56 -24.30 17.16
N LEU A 35 25.44 -24.16 18.16
CA LEU A 35 25.16 -23.47 19.41
C LEU A 35 24.56 -22.08 19.18
N LEU A 36 24.96 -21.42 18.08
CA LEU A 36 24.36 -20.17 17.66
C LEU A 36 22.88 -20.34 17.29
N ASP A 37 22.53 -21.28 16.42
CA ASP A 37 21.14 -21.50 16.01
C ASP A 37 20.25 -21.82 17.21
N ARG A 38 20.66 -22.74 18.08
CA ARG A 38 19.92 -23.06 19.31
C ARG A 38 19.72 -21.81 20.17
N THR A 39 20.74 -20.96 20.30
CA THR A 39 20.65 -19.71 21.07
C THR A 39 19.64 -18.74 20.45
N LEU A 40 19.69 -18.55 19.12
CA LEU A 40 18.78 -17.62 18.44
C LEU A 40 17.34 -18.14 18.44
N ARG A 41 17.12 -19.46 18.30
CA ARG A 41 15.79 -20.08 18.41
C ARG A 41 15.17 -19.85 19.79
N HIS A 42 15.95 -19.97 20.86
CA HIS A 42 15.46 -19.65 22.22
C HIS A 42 15.03 -18.19 22.34
N TYR A 43 15.79 -17.25 21.77
CA TYR A 43 15.39 -15.84 21.79
C TYR A 43 14.07 -15.59 21.07
N VAL A 44 13.78 -16.33 19.99
CA VAL A 44 12.50 -16.25 19.28
C VAL A 44 11.38 -16.94 20.06
N GLU A 45 11.65 -18.07 20.71
CA GLU A 45 10.66 -18.80 21.52
C GLU A 45 10.20 -17.99 22.72
N GLU A 46 11.13 -17.30 23.41
CA GLU A 46 10.82 -16.41 24.54
C GLU A 46 9.84 -15.27 24.16
N LEU A 47 9.75 -14.90 22.88
CA LEU A 47 8.80 -13.87 22.41
C LEU A 47 7.34 -14.31 22.57
N LYS A 48 7.06 -15.62 22.56
CA LYS A 48 5.70 -16.13 22.74
C LYS A 48 5.16 -15.83 24.14
N GLU A 49 6.06 -15.72 25.13
CA GLU A 49 5.74 -15.38 26.51
C GLU A 49 5.71 -13.85 26.76
N ASP A 50 6.24 -13.04 25.83
CA ASP A 50 6.25 -11.58 25.92
C ASP A 50 5.00 -10.97 25.23
N PRO A 51 4.06 -10.37 26.00
CA PRO A 51 2.87 -9.75 25.42
C PRO A 51 3.16 -8.63 24.42
N SER A 52 4.32 -7.96 24.52
CA SER A 52 4.72 -6.87 23.63
C SER A 52 5.28 -7.36 22.29
N ALA A 53 5.79 -8.59 22.25
CA ALA A 53 6.29 -9.27 21.06
C ALA A 53 5.26 -10.17 20.38
N ARG A 54 4.08 -10.33 20.98
CA ARG A 54 3.07 -11.29 20.53
C ARG A 54 2.66 -11.06 19.07
N GLY A 55 2.71 -12.14 18.30
CA GLY A 55 2.37 -12.15 16.87
C GLY A 55 3.46 -11.62 15.93
N MET A 56 4.61 -11.23 16.49
CA MET A 56 5.81 -10.97 15.71
C MET A 56 6.28 -12.27 15.03
N VAL A 57 6.49 -12.22 13.72
CA VAL A 57 7.07 -13.31 12.95
C VAL A 57 8.50 -12.95 12.63
N VAL A 58 9.44 -13.81 13.01
CA VAL A 58 10.88 -13.60 12.84
C VAL A 58 11.43 -14.63 11.85
N GLY A 59 12.30 -14.16 10.96
CA GLY A 59 13.18 -15.00 10.17
C GLY A 59 14.61 -14.48 10.23
N TYR A 60 15.57 -15.40 10.20
CA TYR A 60 16.99 -15.08 10.17
C TYR A 60 17.80 -16.11 9.38
N GLU A 61 18.95 -15.67 8.90
CA GLU A 61 20.01 -16.51 8.34
C GLU A 61 21.36 -15.95 8.80
N ALA A 62 22.30 -16.82 9.16
CA ALA A 62 23.69 -16.47 9.45
C ALA A 62 24.63 -17.52 8.86
N VAL A 63 25.61 -17.07 8.08
CA VAL A 63 26.56 -17.93 7.35
C VAL A 63 27.99 -17.51 7.67
N SER A 64 28.87 -18.46 7.96
CA SER A 64 30.32 -18.24 8.01
C SER A 64 30.83 -17.95 6.60
N LEU A 65 31.40 -16.77 6.37
CA LEU A 65 32.03 -16.39 5.11
C LEU A 65 33.33 -17.15 4.88
N ASP A 66 33.99 -17.57 5.95
CA ASP A 66 35.27 -18.31 5.88
C ASP A 66 35.04 -19.79 5.51
N ARG A 67 33.98 -20.42 6.05
CA ARG A 67 33.66 -21.85 5.82
C ARG A 67 32.58 -22.09 4.77
N GLY A 68 31.72 -21.10 4.50
CA GLY A 68 30.55 -21.25 3.63
C GLY A 68 29.41 -22.07 4.25
N GLU A 69 29.42 -22.26 5.58
CA GLU A 69 28.45 -23.07 6.32
C GLU A 69 27.39 -22.18 6.97
N SER A 70 26.12 -22.60 6.95
CA SER A 70 25.05 -21.97 7.72
C SER A 70 25.24 -22.27 9.21
N LEU A 71 25.31 -21.21 10.01
CA LEU A 71 25.50 -21.23 11.46
C LEU A 71 24.18 -21.09 12.22
N ALA A 72 23.18 -20.43 11.61
CA ALA A 72 21.86 -20.28 12.19
C ALA A 72 20.84 -19.98 11.09
N SER A 73 19.69 -20.66 11.13
CA SER A 73 18.63 -20.49 10.15
C SER A 73 17.25 -20.69 10.76
N LEU A 74 16.36 -19.72 10.55
CA LEU A 74 14.94 -19.84 10.87
C LEU A 74 14.13 -19.09 9.81
N ARG A 75 13.21 -19.79 9.13
CA ARG A 75 12.39 -19.19 8.06
C ARG A 75 13.23 -18.42 7.03
N ALA A 76 14.45 -18.88 6.76
CA ALA A 76 15.43 -18.13 5.97
C ALA A 76 14.98 -17.86 4.53
N GLU A 77 14.13 -18.73 3.97
CA GLU A 77 13.55 -18.57 2.62
C GLU A 77 12.18 -17.88 2.63
N LYS A 78 11.56 -17.68 3.80
CA LYS A 78 10.28 -16.96 3.90
C LYS A 78 10.55 -15.47 3.68
N THR A 79 9.67 -14.82 2.94
CA THR A 79 9.84 -13.41 2.58
C THR A 79 9.10 -12.48 3.54
N PHE A 80 9.76 -11.38 3.91
CA PHE A 80 9.28 -10.38 4.86
C PHE A 80 9.28 -9.01 4.21
N VAL A 81 8.55 -8.05 4.79
CA VAL A 81 8.59 -6.66 4.33
C VAL A 81 9.86 -6.04 4.92
N PRO A 82 10.89 -5.73 4.11
CA PRO A 82 12.22 -5.41 4.63
C PRO A 82 12.33 -4.01 5.23
N GLY A 83 11.43 -3.09 4.84
CA GLY A 83 11.63 -1.66 5.06
C GLY A 83 12.99 -1.21 4.50
N ARG A 84 13.66 -0.32 5.23
CA ARG A 84 14.94 0.26 4.83
C ARG A 84 16.07 -0.76 4.61
N VAL A 85 16.00 -1.97 5.17
CA VAL A 85 17.03 -3.00 4.94
C VAL A 85 17.18 -3.31 3.44
N LEU A 86 16.13 -3.10 2.64
CA LEU A 86 16.14 -3.26 1.18
C LEU A 86 17.14 -2.36 0.46
N GLN A 87 17.45 -1.18 1.02
CA GLN A 87 18.42 -0.25 0.43
C GLN A 87 19.82 -0.86 0.26
N LEU A 88 20.12 -1.96 0.97
CA LEU A 88 21.37 -2.70 0.78
C LEU A 88 21.46 -3.31 -0.63
N LEU A 89 20.35 -3.89 -1.12
CA LEU A 89 20.28 -4.47 -2.47
C LEU A 89 20.34 -3.36 -3.54
N THR A 90 19.55 -2.29 -3.36
CA THR A 90 19.59 -1.12 -4.24
C THR A 90 20.99 -0.50 -4.29
N GLY A 91 21.62 -0.32 -3.13
CA GLY A 91 22.96 0.25 -3.02
C GLY A 91 24.05 -0.60 -3.68
N ALA A 92 23.99 -1.92 -3.53
CA ALA A 92 24.90 -2.84 -4.20
C ALA A 92 24.76 -2.77 -5.73
N ALA A 93 23.51 -2.79 -6.23
CA ALA A 93 23.24 -2.68 -7.66
C ALA A 93 23.70 -1.33 -8.23
N VAL A 94 23.54 -0.24 -7.48
CA VAL A 94 24.02 1.09 -7.88
C VAL A 94 25.55 1.16 -7.90
N LEU A 95 26.25 0.56 -6.93
CA LEU A 95 27.71 0.50 -6.91
C LEU A 95 28.28 -0.25 -8.12
N ASP A 96 27.65 -1.36 -8.49
CA ASP A 96 28.07 -2.16 -9.64
C ASP A 96 27.68 -1.53 -10.98
N GLY A 97 26.48 -0.95 -11.06
CA GLY A 97 25.92 -0.46 -12.30
C GLY A 97 26.38 0.95 -12.70
N LEU A 98 26.71 1.82 -11.75
CA LEU A 98 27.10 3.20 -12.03
C LEU A 98 28.63 3.42 -11.93
N PRO A 99 29.23 4.18 -12.87
CA PRO A 99 30.64 4.55 -12.82
C PRO A 99 31.14 5.09 -11.47
N GLU A 100 32.30 4.62 -11.04
CA GLU A 100 33.02 5.16 -9.89
C GLU A 100 33.30 6.67 -10.07
N GLY A 101 33.16 7.44 -8.99
CA GLY A 101 33.36 8.89 -9.02
C GLY A 101 32.32 9.66 -9.84
N MET A 102 31.24 9.00 -10.29
CA MET A 102 30.13 9.68 -10.99
C MET A 102 29.66 10.88 -10.18
N ARG A 103 29.44 11.99 -10.89
CA ARG A 103 28.78 13.19 -10.37
C ARG A 103 27.67 13.58 -11.33
N ILE A 104 26.48 13.78 -10.78
CA ILE A 104 25.27 14.05 -11.54
C ILE A 104 25.19 15.56 -11.79
N PRO A 105 25.14 16.03 -13.05
CA PRO A 105 25.13 17.45 -13.34
C PRO A 105 23.74 18.08 -13.19
N THR A 106 23.72 19.37 -12.93
CA THR A 106 22.60 20.27 -13.25
C THR A 106 23.14 21.41 -14.09
N GLU A 107 22.49 21.70 -15.21
CA GLU A 107 23.03 22.59 -16.24
C GLU A 107 22.04 23.69 -16.58
N VAL A 108 22.57 24.87 -16.89
CA VAL A 108 21.77 25.97 -17.42
C VAL A 108 22.23 26.33 -18.83
N TYR A 109 21.26 26.49 -19.72
CA TYR A 109 21.43 26.83 -21.12
C TYR A 109 20.67 28.11 -21.46
N VAL A 110 21.05 28.68 -22.59
CA VAL A 110 20.30 29.75 -23.25
C VAL A 110 20.00 29.36 -24.68
N ASP A 111 18.79 29.64 -25.13
CA ASP A 111 18.39 29.58 -26.53
C ASP A 111 18.02 31.00 -26.99
N GLY A 112 18.48 31.39 -28.17
CA GLY A 112 18.29 32.74 -28.72
C GLY A 112 19.50 33.67 -28.62
N GLN A 113 19.23 34.97 -28.78
CA GLN A 113 20.25 35.97 -29.09
C GLN A 113 20.50 36.94 -27.92
N LEU A 114 21.76 37.03 -27.49
CA LEU A 114 22.20 38.00 -26.47
C LEU A 114 22.74 39.27 -27.13
N SER A 115 22.10 40.42 -26.85
CA SER A 115 22.57 41.73 -27.32
C SER A 115 22.33 42.80 -26.26
N GLY A 116 23.35 43.62 -25.95
CA GLY A 116 23.24 44.68 -24.95
C GLY A 116 22.85 44.20 -23.54
N GLY A 117 23.19 42.97 -23.19
CA GLY A 117 22.78 42.32 -21.93
C GLY A 117 21.34 41.82 -21.88
N ILE A 118 20.61 41.89 -22.99
CA ILE A 118 19.25 41.35 -23.14
C ILE A 118 19.33 40.05 -23.93
N LEU A 119 18.91 38.94 -23.32
CA LEU A 119 18.64 37.69 -24.02
C LEU A 119 17.24 37.76 -24.64
N LYS A 120 17.15 37.66 -25.97
CA LYS A 120 15.89 37.46 -26.70
C LYS A 120 15.77 35.97 -27.00
N GLY A 121 14.99 35.28 -26.18
CA GLY A 121 14.91 33.82 -26.13
C GLY A 121 14.96 33.32 -24.69
N ASP A 122 15.05 32.01 -24.56
CA ASP A 122 14.71 31.29 -23.33
C ASP A 122 15.96 30.93 -22.51
N ILE A 123 15.77 30.83 -21.20
CA ILE A 123 16.71 30.12 -20.32
C ILE A 123 16.17 28.71 -20.15
N ILE A 124 17.03 27.70 -20.22
CA ILE A 124 16.65 26.31 -19.95
C ILE A 124 17.47 25.81 -18.77
N LEU A 125 16.80 25.34 -17.72
CA LEU A 125 17.40 24.68 -16.57
C LEU A 125 17.15 23.17 -16.71
N LYS A 126 18.22 22.39 -16.89
CA LYS A 126 18.15 20.95 -17.11
C LYS A 126 18.68 20.17 -15.90
N GLY A 127 17.83 19.29 -15.38
CA GLY A 127 18.19 18.34 -14.34
C GLY A 127 18.57 16.98 -14.93
N TYR A 128 19.49 16.28 -14.26
CA TYR A 128 19.87 14.90 -14.59
C TYR A 128 19.75 13.96 -13.39
N GLY A 129 19.02 14.37 -12.34
CA GLY A 129 18.77 13.54 -11.16
C GLY A 129 19.73 13.74 -9.99
N ASP A 130 20.27 14.95 -9.77
CA ASP A 130 21.08 15.24 -8.57
C ASP A 130 20.17 15.32 -7.32
N PRO A 131 20.19 14.33 -6.41
CA PRO A 131 19.32 14.37 -5.22
C PRO A 131 19.78 15.41 -4.19
N SER A 132 21.01 15.92 -4.31
CA SER A 132 21.66 16.82 -3.36
C SER A 132 21.58 18.31 -3.74
N LEU A 133 20.96 18.63 -4.87
CA LEU A 133 20.90 20.00 -5.37
C LEU A 133 20.17 20.90 -4.35
N SER A 134 20.89 21.90 -3.83
CA SER A 134 20.35 22.90 -2.92
C SER A 134 20.09 24.22 -3.65
N ALA A 135 19.33 25.10 -3.00
CA ALA A 135 19.10 26.45 -3.52
C ALA A 135 20.41 27.23 -3.70
N ASP A 136 21.38 27.07 -2.79
CA ASP A 136 22.69 27.74 -2.87
C ASP A 136 23.46 27.31 -4.14
N ARG A 137 23.45 26.01 -4.46
CA ARG A 137 24.10 25.51 -5.69
C ARG A 137 23.36 25.93 -6.96
N LEU A 138 22.06 26.10 -6.87
CA LEU A 138 21.25 26.64 -7.95
C LEU A 138 21.53 28.14 -8.18
N GLU A 139 21.97 28.86 -7.14
CA GLU A 139 22.39 30.27 -7.22
C GLU A 139 23.68 30.42 -8.05
N ASP A 140 24.61 29.47 -7.95
CA ASP A 140 25.83 29.44 -8.80
C ASP A 140 25.50 29.45 -10.30
N LEU A 141 24.41 28.78 -10.71
CA LEU A 141 23.94 28.78 -12.10
C LEU A 141 23.35 30.14 -12.52
N ALA A 142 22.67 30.83 -11.58
CA ALA A 142 22.15 32.18 -11.81
C ALA A 142 23.31 33.18 -11.94
N GLU A 143 24.32 33.04 -11.08
CA GLU A 143 25.55 33.82 -11.14
C GLU A 143 26.31 33.56 -12.47
N ALA A 144 26.32 32.33 -12.99
CA ALA A 144 26.93 32.01 -14.28
C ALA A 144 26.25 32.76 -15.45
N LEU A 145 24.92 32.83 -15.47
CA LEU A 145 24.18 33.64 -16.45
C LEU A 145 24.51 35.13 -16.31
N ARG A 146 24.60 35.62 -15.08
CA ARG A 146 25.01 36.99 -14.78
C ARG A 146 26.43 37.27 -15.28
N LYS A 147 27.38 36.38 -15.04
CA LYS A 147 28.78 36.47 -15.52
C LYS A 147 28.87 36.42 -17.05
N LYS A 148 27.95 35.72 -17.72
CA LYS A 148 27.83 35.71 -19.20
C LYS A 148 27.34 37.03 -19.80
N GLY A 149 27.01 38.02 -18.97
CA GLY A 149 26.56 39.34 -19.40
C GLY A 149 25.04 39.46 -19.52
N ILE A 150 24.28 38.44 -19.14
CA ILE A 150 22.82 38.49 -19.17
C ILE A 150 22.34 39.36 -18.00
N ARG A 151 21.46 40.32 -18.31
CA ARG A 151 20.88 41.30 -17.38
C ARG A 151 19.37 41.25 -17.43
N GLN A 152 18.81 41.02 -18.62
CA GLN A 152 17.38 40.87 -18.86
C GLN A 152 17.12 39.69 -19.80
N VAL A 153 16.00 39.00 -19.61
CA VAL A 153 15.55 37.88 -20.43
C VAL A 153 14.18 38.19 -21.00
N ARG A 154 14.02 38.05 -22.32
CA ARG A 154 12.76 38.20 -23.07
C ARG A 154 12.42 36.86 -23.73
N GLY A 155 12.13 35.89 -22.88
CA GLY A 155 11.70 34.53 -23.19
C GLY A 155 11.28 33.83 -21.91
N ASP A 156 10.87 32.58 -22.02
CA ASP A 156 10.42 31.76 -20.90
C ASP A 156 11.62 31.13 -20.16
N LEU A 157 11.37 30.67 -18.93
CA LEU A 157 12.26 29.76 -18.21
C LEU A 157 11.75 28.34 -18.43
N ILE A 158 12.47 27.56 -19.24
CA ILE A 158 12.16 26.17 -19.51
C ILE A 158 12.79 25.30 -18.42
N VAL A 159 12.00 24.42 -17.83
CA VAL A 159 12.47 23.40 -16.88
C VAL A 159 12.50 22.06 -17.61
N ASP A 160 13.72 21.59 -17.90
CA ASP A 160 13.98 20.32 -18.56
C ASP A 160 14.23 19.26 -17.50
N ASP A 161 13.22 18.42 -17.35
CA ASP A 161 13.15 17.31 -16.42
C ASP A 161 13.11 15.96 -17.13
N SER A 162 13.37 15.95 -18.44
CA SER A 162 13.11 14.80 -19.33
C SER A 162 14.15 13.69 -19.24
N PHE A 163 15.15 13.83 -18.37
CA PHE A 163 16.09 12.75 -18.12
C PHE A 163 15.44 11.58 -17.36
N PHE A 164 14.42 11.86 -16.56
CA PHE A 164 13.55 10.85 -15.94
C PHE A 164 12.17 10.85 -16.61
N ASP A 165 11.45 9.73 -16.48
CA ASP A 165 10.06 9.62 -16.92
C ASP A 165 9.11 10.52 -16.07
N GLU A 166 7.85 10.61 -16.51
CA GLU A 166 6.85 11.43 -15.84
C GLU A 166 6.25 10.77 -14.58
N VAL A 167 6.60 9.51 -14.26
CA VAL A 167 6.09 8.80 -13.08
C VAL A 167 6.80 9.28 -11.82
N ARG A 168 6.11 10.04 -10.98
CA ARG A 168 6.74 10.77 -9.85
C ARG A 168 6.71 10.07 -8.51
N LEU A 169 5.89 9.05 -8.34
CA LEU A 169 5.68 8.36 -7.07
C LEU A 169 5.91 6.87 -7.28
N GLY A 170 6.53 6.20 -6.30
CA GLY A 170 6.80 4.77 -6.38
C GLY A 170 5.54 3.91 -6.23
N THR A 171 5.55 2.72 -6.84
CA THR A 171 4.42 1.78 -6.82
C THR A 171 4.06 1.36 -5.40
N GLY A 172 2.78 1.42 -5.05
CA GLY A 172 2.29 1.02 -3.73
C GLY A 172 2.67 1.96 -2.58
N TRP A 173 3.14 3.18 -2.87
CA TRP A 173 3.36 4.22 -1.86
C TRP A 173 2.03 4.71 -1.30
N MET A 174 2.03 5.02 -0.01
CA MET A 174 0.84 5.43 0.72
C MET A 174 0.49 6.89 0.40
N TRP A 175 -0.77 7.16 0.05
CA TRP A 175 -1.21 8.52 -0.30
C TRP A 175 -1.06 9.51 0.88
N ASP A 176 -1.18 9.01 2.11
CA ASP A 176 -1.07 9.76 3.36
C ASP A 176 0.38 10.00 3.81
N ASP A 177 1.36 9.34 3.17
CA ASP A 177 2.78 9.64 3.35
C ASP A 177 3.30 10.74 2.39
N GLU A 178 2.54 11.05 1.33
CA GLU A 178 2.88 12.06 0.33
C GLU A 178 3.26 13.45 0.88
N PRO A 179 2.71 13.94 2.02
CA PRO A 179 3.15 15.20 2.62
C PRO A 179 4.60 15.18 3.15
N PHE A 180 5.16 13.99 3.43
CA PHE A 180 6.42 13.82 4.14
C PHE A 180 7.62 13.61 3.19
N PRO A 181 8.83 14.07 3.57
CA PRO A 181 10.01 13.99 2.71
C PRO A 181 10.35 12.58 2.19
N SER A 182 9.98 11.52 2.91
CA SER A 182 10.17 10.14 2.47
C SER A 182 9.45 9.82 1.16
N SER A 183 8.32 10.47 0.89
CA SER A 183 7.50 10.27 -0.31
C SER A 183 7.46 11.52 -1.18
N ALA A 184 8.56 12.28 -1.21
CA ALA A 184 8.73 13.39 -2.13
C ALA A 184 8.66 12.88 -3.60
N GLN A 185 8.01 13.66 -4.46
CA GLN A 185 7.92 13.34 -5.89
C GLN A 185 9.31 13.33 -6.53
N ILE A 186 9.58 12.33 -7.38
CA ILE A 186 10.88 12.06 -7.98
C ILE A 186 11.00 12.76 -9.35
N GLY A 187 12.05 13.56 -9.55
CA GLY A 187 12.32 14.23 -10.81
C GLY A 187 13.80 14.45 -11.06
N ALA A 188 14.22 14.49 -12.31
CA ALA A 188 15.59 14.77 -12.69
C ALA A 188 16.03 16.20 -12.26
N LEU A 189 15.09 17.14 -12.21
CA LEU A 189 15.26 18.49 -11.71
C LEU A 189 14.61 18.63 -10.33
N SER A 190 15.40 18.33 -9.31
CA SER A 190 14.97 18.34 -7.91
C SER A 190 15.80 19.32 -7.10
N VAL A 191 15.18 20.12 -6.24
CA VAL A 191 15.90 21.07 -5.37
C VAL A 191 15.40 20.95 -3.93
N GLU A 192 16.29 21.02 -2.94
CA GLU A 192 15.96 20.87 -1.51
C GLU A 192 15.19 19.55 -1.21
N GLY A 193 15.52 18.47 -1.92
CA GLY A 193 14.81 17.19 -1.83
C GLY A 193 13.32 17.29 -2.17
N ASN A 194 12.94 18.25 -3.01
CA ASN A 194 11.55 18.58 -3.37
C ASN A 194 10.68 18.86 -2.15
N THR A 195 11.26 19.60 -1.20
CA THR A 195 10.56 20.05 0.01
C THR A 195 10.68 21.54 0.22
N VAL A 196 9.70 22.08 0.94
CA VAL A 196 9.79 23.39 1.59
C VAL A 196 9.96 23.21 3.09
N SER A 197 10.72 24.11 3.70
CA SER A 197 10.79 24.23 5.15
C SER A 197 9.66 25.12 5.65
N VAL A 198 8.84 24.59 6.56
CA VAL A 198 7.77 25.31 7.26
C VAL A 198 8.20 25.57 8.71
N LYS A 199 8.46 26.83 9.03
CA LYS A 199 8.76 27.28 10.40
C LYS A 199 7.50 27.88 11.02
N VAL A 200 7.12 27.38 12.18
CA VAL A 200 5.96 27.84 12.95
C VAL A 200 6.45 28.44 14.26
N THR A 201 6.12 29.70 14.52
CA THR A 201 6.42 30.37 15.80
C THR A 201 5.12 30.83 16.47
N PRO A 202 5.01 30.71 17.80
CA PRO A 202 3.80 31.12 18.50
C PRO A 202 3.45 32.59 18.25
N GLY A 203 2.15 32.88 18.21
CA GLY A 203 1.60 34.24 18.22
C GLY A 203 1.25 34.69 19.63
N ARG A 204 0.31 35.63 19.74
CA ARG A 204 -0.35 35.93 21.02
C ARG A 204 -1.44 34.88 21.29
N PRO A 205 -1.72 34.49 22.55
CA PRO A 205 -2.85 33.61 22.87
C PRO A 205 -4.15 34.06 22.21
N GLY A 206 -4.87 33.12 21.61
CA GLY A 206 -6.09 33.36 20.82
C GLY A 206 -5.86 33.85 19.39
N LYS A 207 -4.62 34.11 18.97
CA LYS A 207 -4.25 34.47 17.59
C LYS A 207 -3.57 33.29 16.87
N PRO A 208 -3.61 33.24 15.53
CA PRO A 208 -2.87 32.24 14.77
C PRO A 208 -1.36 32.34 15.02
N PRO A 209 -0.60 31.24 14.94
CA PRO A 209 0.86 31.29 14.94
C PRO A 209 1.40 31.93 13.65
N HIS A 210 2.65 32.40 13.67
CA HIS A 210 3.32 32.91 12.48
C HIS A 210 3.92 31.75 11.69
N ILE A 211 3.71 31.75 10.38
CA ILE A 211 4.19 30.71 9.46
C ILE A 211 5.19 31.34 8.49
N GLN A 212 6.38 30.75 8.40
CA GLN A 212 7.39 31.12 7.43
C GLN A 212 7.72 29.89 6.56
N VAL A 213 7.69 30.08 5.24
CA VAL A 213 7.99 29.04 4.24
C VAL A 213 9.23 29.46 3.45
N SER A 214 10.12 28.51 3.14
CA SER A 214 11.39 28.71 2.43
C SER A 214 11.68 27.48 1.54
N PRO A 215 12.35 27.62 0.38
CA PRO A 215 12.96 28.83 -0.18
C PRO A 215 12.01 29.78 -0.92
N VAL A 216 10.87 29.29 -1.43
CA VAL A 216 9.91 30.08 -2.23
C VAL A 216 8.50 30.02 -1.61
N PRO A 217 8.11 30.99 -0.75
CA PRO A 217 6.84 30.92 -0.04
C PRO A 217 5.62 30.94 -0.97
N ASP A 218 5.72 31.63 -2.11
CA ASP A 218 4.59 31.79 -3.04
C ASP A 218 4.30 30.57 -3.91
N TYR A 219 5.18 29.55 -3.90
CA TYR A 219 4.91 28.29 -4.60
C TYR A 219 3.85 27.44 -3.88
N VAL A 220 3.67 27.67 -2.57
CA VAL A 220 2.78 26.88 -1.73
C VAL A 220 1.78 27.77 -1.02
N ARG A 221 0.49 27.47 -1.16
CA ARG A 221 -0.57 28.23 -0.51
C ARG A 221 -0.71 27.82 0.95
N VAL A 222 -0.43 28.74 1.88
CA VAL A 222 -0.55 28.47 3.32
C VAL A 222 -1.98 28.74 3.83
N ILE A 223 -2.61 27.72 4.41
CA ILE A 223 -3.93 27.76 5.04
C ILE A 223 -3.75 27.55 6.55
N ASN A 224 -3.59 28.65 7.30
CA ASN A 224 -3.39 28.61 8.74
C ASN A 224 -4.73 28.66 9.50
N ARG A 225 -5.15 27.52 10.03
CA ARG A 225 -6.32 27.35 10.92
C ARG A 225 -5.91 27.08 12.38
N ALA A 226 -4.61 27.06 12.68
CA ALA A 226 -4.10 26.82 14.02
C ALA A 226 -4.26 28.05 14.92
N LYS A 227 -4.18 27.81 16.24
CA LYS A 227 -4.27 28.85 17.25
C LYS A 227 -3.13 28.77 18.26
N THR A 228 -2.69 29.93 18.73
CA THR A 228 -1.77 30.00 19.86
C THR A 228 -2.54 29.92 21.17
N VAL A 229 -2.10 29.10 22.11
CA VAL A 229 -2.71 28.89 23.43
C VAL A 229 -1.74 29.24 24.56
N PRO A 230 -2.21 29.46 25.81
CA PRO A 230 -1.32 29.58 26.97
C PRO A 230 -0.45 28.34 27.19
N GLY A 231 0.71 28.51 27.84
CA GLY A 231 1.64 27.42 28.16
C GLY A 231 2.64 27.11 27.03
N GLY A 232 3.35 25.98 27.17
CA GLY A 232 4.43 25.57 26.25
C GLY A 232 4.14 24.33 25.40
N GLY A 233 2.99 23.68 25.56
CA GLY A 233 2.64 22.47 24.81
C GLY A 233 2.25 22.73 23.35
N GLN A 234 2.20 21.68 22.51
CA GLN A 234 1.72 21.78 21.13
C GLN A 234 0.94 20.52 20.72
N ALA A 235 0.01 20.72 19.81
CA ALA A 235 -0.77 19.68 19.12
C ALA A 235 -1.11 20.20 17.73
N LEU A 236 -0.09 20.51 16.93
CA LEU A 236 -0.21 20.98 15.56
C LEU A 236 -0.19 19.84 14.55
N THR A 237 -0.99 19.99 13.51
CA THR A 237 -0.88 19.23 12.26
C THR A 237 -0.50 20.21 11.15
N ILE A 238 0.50 19.89 10.33
CA ILE A 238 1.02 20.75 9.26
C ILE A 238 1.16 19.85 8.05
N ASP A 239 0.20 19.74 7.15
CA ASP A 239 0.30 18.79 6.04
C ASP A 239 0.01 19.47 4.70
N ARG A 240 0.61 18.93 3.63
CA ARG A 240 0.27 19.32 2.27
C ARG A 240 -0.94 18.51 1.82
N THR A 241 -1.92 19.17 1.23
CA THR A 241 -3.08 18.48 0.64
C THR A 241 -2.65 17.56 -0.51
N ARG A 242 -3.30 16.40 -0.65
CA ARG A 242 -3.10 15.48 -1.77
C ARG A 242 -3.14 16.21 -3.13
N ALA A 243 -2.15 15.93 -3.98
CA ALA A 243 -2.08 16.39 -5.37
C ALA A 243 -2.31 17.92 -5.57
N LYS A 244 -1.96 18.71 -4.55
CA LYS A 244 -1.93 20.18 -4.62
C LYS A 244 -0.79 20.73 -3.76
N ASN A 245 -0.33 21.94 -4.08
CA ASN A 245 0.59 22.72 -3.25
C ASN A 245 -0.17 23.63 -2.25
N GLU A 246 -1.05 23.06 -1.42
CA GLU A 246 -1.69 23.77 -0.29
C GLU A 246 -1.23 23.18 1.06
N LEU A 247 -0.63 24.01 1.92
CA LEU A 247 -0.23 23.61 3.27
C LEU A 247 -1.31 23.98 4.28
N VAL A 248 -1.91 22.99 4.92
CA VAL A 248 -2.94 23.17 5.95
C VAL A 248 -2.31 23.00 7.32
N ILE A 249 -2.38 24.06 8.13
CA ILE A 249 -1.89 24.06 9.50
C ILE A 249 -3.09 24.15 10.44
N THR A 250 -3.30 23.13 11.28
CA THR A 250 -4.39 23.06 12.24
C THR A 250 -3.88 22.73 13.65
N GLY A 251 -4.76 22.80 14.65
CA GLY A 251 -4.43 22.48 16.04
C GLY A 251 -3.92 23.69 16.83
N THR A 252 -3.07 23.45 17.83
CA THR A 252 -2.64 24.48 18.78
C THR A 252 -1.15 24.47 19.09
N ILE A 253 -0.57 25.65 19.33
CA ILE A 253 0.81 25.81 19.84
C ILE A 253 0.84 26.75 21.04
N GLY A 254 1.59 26.40 22.08
CA GLY A 254 1.74 27.20 23.30
C GLY A 254 2.54 28.47 23.05
N LYS A 255 2.16 29.59 23.66
CA LYS A 255 2.89 30.88 23.57
C LYS A 255 4.35 30.78 24.03
N ASP A 256 4.66 29.85 24.93
CA ASP A 256 5.99 29.66 25.51
C ASP A 256 6.78 28.54 24.78
N HIS A 257 6.21 27.97 23.70
CA HIS A 257 6.90 26.96 22.88
C HIS A 257 8.03 27.64 22.07
N PRO A 258 9.22 27.02 21.89
CA PRO A 258 10.34 27.60 21.13
C PRO A 258 10.09 27.73 19.62
N GLY A 259 8.86 27.51 19.14
CA GLY A 259 8.55 27.25 17.74
C GLY A 259 9.03 25.89 17.25
N MET A 260 8.72 25.57 16.00
CA MET A 260 9.12 24.33 15.35
C MET A 260 9.44 24.56 13.87
N LYS A 261 10.22 23.64 13.29
CA LYS A 261 10.55 23.63 11.86
C LYS A 261 10.34 22.22 11.34
N VAL A 262 9.57 22.09 10.27
CA VAL A 262 9.32 20.80 9.59
C VAL A 262 9.54 20.96 8.09
N ARG A 263 9.83 19.85 7.40
CA ARG A 263 9.85 19.82 5.93
C ARG A 263 8.55 19.22 5.42
N ARG A 264 8.03 19.76 4.32
CA ARG A 264 6.89 19.21 3.58
C ARG A 264 7.19 19.17 2.10
N THR A 265 6.72 18.12 1.45
CA THR A 265 6.91 17.93 0.02
C THR A 265 6.24 19.04 -0.79
N VAL A 266 6.63 19.14 -2.05
CA VAL A 266 5.89 19.90 -3.07
C VAL A 266 5.49 18.96 -4.20
N GLU A 267 4.46 19.37 -4.92
CA GLU A 267 4.06 18.79 -6.19
C GLU A 267 4.72 19.55 -7.36
N ASP A 268 5.00 18.82 -8.44
CA ASP A 268 5.68 19.31 -9.64
C ASP A 268 7.09 19.86 -9.30
N PRO A 269 8.06 18.94 -9.06
CA PRO A 269 9.40 19.31 -8.59
C PRO A 269 10.17 20.16 -9.61
N ALA A 270 9.98 19.92 -10.91
CA ALA A 270 10.62 20.72 -11.96
C ALA A 270 10.17 22.18 -11.92
N ARG A 271 8.86 22.42 -11.82
CA ARG A 271 8.32 23.77 -11.72
C ARG A 271 8.65 24.43 -10.39
N PHE A 272 8.77 23.66 -9.31
CA PHE A 272 9.31 24.16 -8.05
C PHE A 272 10.75 24.64 -8.22
N ALA A 273 11.63 23.82 -8.82
CA ALA A 273 13.01 24.19 -9.11
C ALA A 273 13.11 25.43 -10.00
N GLY A 274 12.29 25.53 -11.05
CA GLY A 274 12.20 26.73 -11.88
C GLY A 274 11.74 27.97 -11.10
N THR A 275 10.85 27.79 -10.12
CA THR A 275 10.36 28.90 -9.27
C THR A 275 11.47 29.38 -8.33
N VAL A 276 12.21 28.46 -7.71
CA VAL A 276 13.41 28.78 -6.92
C VAL A 276 14.44 29.48 -7.79
N PHE A 277 14.74 28.94 -8.98
CA PHE A 277 15.74 29.52 -9.87
C PHE A 277 15.38 30.92 -10.34
N ARG A 278 14.11 31.17 -10.67
CA ARG A 278 13.64 32.51 -11.04
C ARG A 278 13.84 33.53 -9.92
N GLU A 279 13.63 33.14 -8.67
CA GLU A 279 13.88 33.99 -7.51
C GLU A 279 15.39 34.25 -7.32
N LEU A 280 16.25 33.24 -7.52
CA LEU A 280 17.70 33.40 -7.47
C LEU A 280 18.23 34.29 -8.61
N LEU A 281 17.72 34.13 -9.83
CA LEU A 281 18.01 35.03 -10.95
C LEU A 281 17.73 36.49 -10.60
N ARG A 282 16.59 36.75 -9.94
CA ARG A 282 16.22 38.10 -9.48
C ARG A 282 17.22 38.64 -8.46
N ARG A 283 17.69 37.82 -7.51
CA ARG A 283 18.69 38.19 -6.49
C ARG A 283 20.05 38.50 -7.12
N GLU A 284 20.47 37.69 -8.09
CA GLU A 284 21.67 37.90 -8.91
C GLU A 284 21.54 39.06 -9.92
N GLY A 285 20.39 39.74 -9.95
CA GLY A 285 20.15 40.91 -10.79
C GLY A 285 19.91 40.58 -12.27
N VAL A 286 19.49 39.35 -12.59
CA VAL A 286 18.97 38.93 -13.90
C VAL A 286 17.44 39.05 -13.89
N LYS A 287 16.90 39.96 -14.69
CA LYS A 287 15.46 40.24 -14.72
C LYS A 287 14.75 39.48 -15.83
N MET A 288 13.80 38.61 -15.49
CA MET A 288 12.85 38.03 -16.45
C MET A 288 11.82 39.09 -16.88
N HIS A 289 11.37 39.02 -18.13
CA HIS A 289 10.27 39.87 -18.61
C HIS A 289 8.97 39.55 -17.84
N PRO A 290 8.06 40.50 -17.56
CA PRO A 290 6.83 40.22 -16.81
C PRO A 290 5.92 39.15 -17.44
N GLY A 291 5.97 39.01 -18.76
CA GLY A 291 5.25 37.97 -19.51
C GLY A 291 5.95 36.61 -19.58
N SER A 292 7.17 36.49 -19.04
CA SER A 292 7.91 35.22 -19.02
C SER A 292 7.25 34.22 -18.08
N ARG A 293 7.11 32.98 -18.54
CA ARG A 293 6.53 31.86 -17.82
C ARG A 293 7.60 30.86 -17.40
N ILE A 294 7.26 30.01 -16.44
CA ILE A 294 8.01 28.79 -16.16
C ILE A 294 7.25 27.67 -16.84
N VAL A 295 7.89 26.97 -17.77
CA VAL A 295 7.26 25.99 -18.67
C VAL A 295 8.06 24.71 -18.66
N ALA A 296 7.39 23.56 -18.53
CA ALA A 296 8.04 22.27 -18.75
C ALA A 296 8.39 22.11 -20.24
N GLY A 297 9.59 21.64 -20.53
CA GLY A 297 10.01 21.42 -21.91
C GLY A 297 11.45 20.91 -22.00
N GLU A 298 11.84 20.45 -23.18
CA GLU A 298 13.15 19.86 -23.39
C GLU A 298 14.16 20.87 -23.93
N LYS A 299 15.43 20.67 -23.58
CA LYS A 299 16.56 21.40 -24.12
C LYS A 299 16.71 21.10 -25.61
N GLY A 300 16.32 22.07 -26.44
CA GLY A 300 16.55 22.05 -27.88
C GLY A 300 18.02 21.83 -28.27
N PRO A 301 18.29 21.33 -29.49
CA PRO A 301 19.65 21.01 -29.95
C PRO A 301 20.56 22.23 -30.07
N GLU A 302 20.00 23.41 -30.37
CA GLU A 302 20.75 24.66 -30.57
C GLU A 302 21.06 25.44 -29.27
N ALA A 303 20.52 24.98 -28.14
CA ALA A 303 20.70 25.65 -26.85
C ALA A 303 22.15 25.58 -26.38
N LYS A 304 22.70 26.72 -25.93
CA LYS A 304 24.11 26.85 -25.53
C LYS A 304 24.25 26.81 -24.02
N ARG A 305 25.09 25.90 -23.51
CA ARG A 305 25.36 25.79 -22.06
C ARG A 305 26.08 27.04 -21.57
N VAL A 306 25.60 27.60 -20.46
CA VAL A 306 26.18 28.76 -19.79
C VAL A 306 26.83 28.39 -18.45
N GLY A 307 26.23 27.46 -17.71
CA GLY A 307 26.72 27.03 -16.40
C GLY A 307 26.44 25.56 -16.14
N ARG A 308 27.21 24.99 -15.20
CA ARG A 308 27.08 23.61 -14.75
C ARG A 308 27.48 23.52 -13.28
N VAL A 309 26.65 22.86 -12.48
CA VAL A 309 27.00 22.37 -11.14
C VAL A 309 26.89 20.84 -11.15
N VAL A 310 27.56 20.16 -10.22
CA VAL A 310 27.64 18.69 -10.20
C VAL A 310 27.52 18.14 -8.78
N SER A 311 26.74 17.10 -8.54
CA SER A 311 26.58 16.48 -7.21
C SER A 311 27.92 16.17 -6.50
N PRO A 312 27.91 15.90 -5.19
CA PRO A 312 28.92 15.06 -4.56
C PRO A 312 29.14 13.76 -5.34
N GLU A 313 30.28 13.10 -5.14
CA GLU A 313 30.54 11.80 -5.75
C GLU A 313 29.51 10.76 -5.31
N LEU A 314 29.26 9.78 -6.19
CA LEU A 314 28.32 8.69 -5.99
C LEU A 314 28.41 8.08 -4.59
N ASP A 315 29.61 7.82 -4.10
CA ASP A 315 29.83 7.19 -2.79
C ASP A 315 29.28 8.04 -1.64
N ARG A 316 29.35 9.37 -1.75
CA ARG A 316 28.73 10.28 -0.77
C ARG A 316 27.21 10.31 -0.87
N LEU A 317 26.67 10.15 -2.08
CA LEU A 317 25.22 10.04 -2.28
C LEU A 317 24.68 8.73 -1.70
N LEU A 318 25.38 7.62 -1.93
CA LEU A 318 25.07 6.31 -1.37
C LEU A 318 25.23 6.27 0.15
N GLU A 319 26.29 6.89 0.68
CA GLU A 319 26.50 7.03 2.12
C GLU A 319 25.30 7.76 2.76
N HIS A 320 24.86 8.87 2.18
CA HIS A 320 23.68 9.59 2.65
C HIS A 320 22.41 8.74 2.55
N MET A 321 22.19 8.07 1.40
CA MET A 321 21.06 7.17 1.18
C MET A 321 20.95 6.13 2.31
N VAL A 322 22.02 5.36 2.54
CA VAL A 322 21.99 4.21 3.44
C VAL A 322 22.07 4.62 4.92
N ARG A 323 22.96 5.57 5.26
CA ARG A 323 23.20 5.94 6.68
C ARG A 323 22.07 6.80 7.25
N GLU A 324 21.59 7.78 6.50
CA GLU A 324 20.45 8.59 6.93
C GLU A 324 19.12 7.87 6.67
N GLY A 325 19.10 6.87 5.77
CA GLY A 325 17.89 6.17 5.35
C GLY A 325 16.98 7.05 4.52
N ASP A 326 17.57 7.81 3.60
CA ASP A 326 16.86 8.78 2.80
C ASP A 326 16.21 8.11 1.58
N SER A 327 14.90 7.88 1.66
CA SER A 327 14.14 7.25 0.58
C SER A 327 14.18 8.05 -0.72
N PHE A 328 14.26 9.39 -0.65
CA PHE A 328 14.33 10.23 -1.84
C PHE A 328 15.63 9.94 -2.62
N TYR A 329 16.76 9.79 -1.93
CA TYR A 329 18.03 9.43 -2.56
C TYR A 329 17.98 8.03 -3.17
N ALA A 330 17.33 7.07 -2.50
CA ALA A 330 17.20 5.71 -3.01
C ALA A 330 16.44 5.67 -4.33
N GLU A 331 15.32 6.40 -4.45
CA GLU A 331 14.57 6.44 -5.71
C GLU A 331 15.28 7.21 -6.82
N MET A 332 15.96 8.31 -6.48
CA MET A 332 16.74 9.08 -7.45
C MET A 332 17.89 8.25 -8.03
N LEU A 333 18.60 7.49 -7.19
CA LEU A 333 19.68 6.59 -7.62
C LEU A 333 19.14 5.36 -8.37
N LEU A 334 17.98 4.84 -8.00
CA LEU A 334 17.31 3.76 -8.76
C LEU A 334 17.00 4.19 -10.19
N LYS A 335 16.42 5.39 -10.38
CA LYS A 335 16.18 5.92 -11.74
C LYS A 335 17.47 6.26 -12.47
N GLN A 336 18.50 6.73 -11.76
CA GLN A 336 19.82 6.94 -12.34
C GLN A 336 20.45 5.65 -12.87
N LEU A 337 20.25 4.53 -12.14
CA LEU A 337 20.66 3.20 -12.55
C LEU A 337 19.90 2.76 -13.81
N GLY A 338 18.58 2.95 -13.86
CA GLY A 338 17.78 2.68 -15.07
C GLY A 338 18.25 3.48 -16.28
N ALA A 339 18.51 4.78 -16.10
CA ALA A 339 19.01 5.64 -17.16
C ALA A 339 20.37 5.18 -17.71
N ASN A 340 21.23 4.63 -16.85
CA ASN A 340 22.53 4.11 -17.25
C ASN A 340 22.43 2.73 -17.92
N ALA A 341 21.57 1.84 -17.40
CA ALA A 341 21.44 0.47 -17.88
C ALA A 341 20.63 0.35 -19.18
N ALA A 342 19.55 1.12 -19.30
CA ALA A 342 18.58 1.01 -20.40
C ALA A 342 18.41 2.31 -21.21
N GLY A 343 19.08 3.41 -20.84
CA GLY A 343 18.91 4.71 -21.48
C GLY A 343 17.64 5.46 -21.04
N GLU A 344 16.89 4.91 -20.07
CA GLU A 344 15.63 5.46 -19.58
C GLU A 344 15.62 5.57 -18.04
N GLY A 345 15.44 6.78 -17.52
CA GLY A 345 15.34 7.02 -16.09
C GLY A 345 13.95 6.77 -15.53
N SER A 346 13.54 5.51 -15.45
CA SER A 346 12.24 5.08 -14.91
C SER A 346 12.40 4.14 -13.71
N PHE A 347 11.33 3.99 -12.92
CA PHE A 347 11.32 2.97 -11.85
C PHE A 347 11.45 1.56 -12.44
N GLU A 348 10.76 1.28 -13.54
CA GLU A 348 10.77 -0.02 -14.22
C GLU A 348 12.20 -0.40 -14.66
N ALA A 349 12.88 0.47 -15.41
CA ALA A 349 14.24 0.23 -15.86
C ALA A 349 15.24 0.11 -14.70
N GLY A 350 15.05 0.92 -13.64
CA GLY A 350 15.88 0.82 -12.44
C GLY A 350 15.71 -0.51 -11.71
N LEU A 351 14.47 -0.98 -11.55
CA LEU A 351 14.16 -2.26 -10.90
C LEU A 351 14.66 -3.46 -11.73
N GLU A 352 14.52 -3.41 -13.05
CA GLU A 352 15.08 -4.42 -13.96
C GLU A 352 16.61 -4.52 -13.80
N ALA A 353 17.30 -3.39 -13.71
CA ALA A 353 18.74 -3.36 -13.46
C ALA A 353 19.13 -3.96 -12.09
N VAL A 354 18.30 -3.78 -11.06
CA VAL A 354 18.49 -4.42 -9.74
C VAL A 354 18.30 -5.94 -9.84
N GLU A 355 17.27 -6.41 -10.53
CA GLU A 355 17.03 -7.84 -10.75
C GLU A 355 18.15 -8.49 -11.57
N ASP A 356 18.67 -7.81 -12.58
CA ASP A 356 19.79 -8.29 -13.40
C ASP A 356 21.10 -8.32 -12.62
N PHE A 357 21.33 -7.34 -11.74
CA PHE A 357 22.43 -7.40 -10.78
C PHE A 357 22.28 -8.61 -9.85
N ALA A 358 21.11 -8.81 -9.23
CA ALA A 358 20.84 -9.95 -8.36
C ALA A 358 21.13 -11.30 -9.06
N ARG A 359 20.68 -11.45 -10.31
CA ARG A 359 20.97 -12.64 -11.12
C ARG A 359 22.46 -12.83 -11.40
N ARG A 360 23.20 -11.76 -11.74
CA ARG A 360 24.65 -11.82 -12.00
C ARG A 360 25.46 -12.27 -10.79
N ILE A 361 25.07 -11.87 -9.59
CA ILE A 361 25.73 -12.28 -8.35
C ILE A 361 25.27 -13.66 -7.85
N GLY A 362 24.37 -14.34 -8.57
CA GLY A 362 23.87 -15.66 -8.22
C GLY A 362 22.84 -15.67 -7.08
N MET A 363 22.19 -14.53 -6.82
CA MET A 363 21.10 -14.45 -5.85
C MET A 363 19.83 -15.04 -6.47
N ASP A 364 19.08 -15.80 -5.68
CA ASP A 364 17.77 -16.34 -6.09
C ASP A 364 16.77 -15.20 -6.35
N THR A 365 15.85 -15.38 -7.31
CA THR A 365 14.85 -14.39 -7.72
C THR A 365 13.54 -14.48 -6.93
N GLY A 366 13.48 -15.32 -5.89
CA GLY A 366 12.32 -15.52 -5.00
C GLY A 366 11.97 -14.34 -4.10
N PHE A 367 12.27 -13.11 -4.50
CA PHE A 367 11.94 -11.86 -3.80
C PHE A 367 11.10 -10.96 -4.72
N ALA A 368 10.70 -9.78 -4.23
CA ALA A 368 10.13 -8.77 -5.07
C ALA A 368 10.41 -7.37 -4.53
N GLN A 369 10.98 -6.54 -5.39
CA GLN A 369 11.25 -5.14 -5.13
C GLN A 369 10.40 -4.29 -6.09
N VAL A 370 9.70 -3.29 -5.58
CA VAL A 370 8.83 -2.40 -6.36
C VAL A 370 9.18 -0.91 -6.20
N ASP A 371 10.16 -0.60 -5.33
CA ASP A 371 10.79 0.71 -5.18
C ASP A 371 12.24 0.56 -4.72
N GLY A 372 13.03 1.63 -4.71
CA GLY A 372 14.44 1.61 -4.31
C GLY A 372 14.65 1.65 -2.80
N SER A 373 13.71 2.22 -2.05
CA SER A 373 13.85 2.56 -0.64
C SER A 373 13.32 1.52 0.35
N GLY A 374 12.42 0.63 -0.08
CA GLY A 374 11.69 -0.27 0.80
C GLY A 374 10.48 0.38 1.48
N LEU A 375 10.01 1.55 1.03
CA LEU A 375 8.82 2.21 1.56
C LEU A 375 7.54 1.43 1.25
N SER A 376 7.43 0.91 0.02
CA SER A 376 6.27 0.15 -0.41
C SER A 376 6.13 -1.13 0.41
N ARG A 377 4.92 -1.37 0.90
CA ARG A 377 4.54 -2.60 1.62
C ARG A 377 4.34 -3.80 0.68
N MET A 378 4.55 -3.61 -0.62
CA MET A 378 4.58 -4.71 -1.60
C MET A 378 5.98 -5.32 -1.77
N ASN A 379 7.03 -4.67 -1.25
CA ASN A 379 8.37 -5.21 -1.19
C ASN A 379 8.41 -6.42 -0.26
N VAL A 380 8.98 -7.52 -0.74
CA VAL A 380 9.24 -8.70 0.08
C VAL A 380 10.59 -9.32 -0.28
N ILE A 381 11.36 -9.70 0.73
CA ILE A 381 12.67 -10.36 0.56
C ILE A 381 12.92 -11.30 1.75
N ALA A 382 13.66 -12.39 1.51
CA ALA A 382 13.98 -13.37 2.56
C ALA A 382 15.34 -13.06 3.22
N PRO A 383 15.56 -13.45 4.48
CA PRO A 383 16.88 -13.37 5.12
C PRO A 383 17.99 -14.03 4.30
N ALA A 384 17.72 -15.19 3.68
CA ALA A 384 18.69 -15.90 2.84
C ALA A 384 19.14 -15.06 1.63
N HIS A 385 18.24 -14.32 0.98
CA HIS A 385 18.61 -13.43 -0.14
C HIS A 385 19.57 -12.33 0.30
N LEU A 386 19.32 -11.71 1.46
CA LEU A 386 20.22 -10.69 2.01
C LEU A 386 21.59 -11.26 2.40
N VAL A 387 21.64 -12.50 2.91
CA VAL A 387 22.91 -13.18 3.21
C VAL A 387 23.65 -13.59 1.93
N GLN A 388 22.93 -14.04 0.89
CA GLN A 388 23.51 -14.29 -0.43
C GLN A 388 24.14 -13.02 -1.02
N LEU A 389 23.44 -11.88 -0.94
CA LEU A 389 23.98 -10.58 -1.34
C LEU A 389 25.28 -10.26 -0.59
N LEU A 390 25.27 -10.34 0.74
CA LEU A 390 26.46 -10.06 1.57
C LEU A 390 27.63 -10.99 1.23
N ALA A 391 27.37 -12.28 1.07
CA ALA A 391 28.39 -13.27 0.73
C ALA A 391 28.93 -13.09 -0.69
N ALA A 392 28.11 -12.68 -1.65
CA ALA A 392 28.54 -12.36 -2.99
C ALA A 392 29.40 -11.09 -3.03
N MET A 393 28.99 -10.04 -2.30
CA MET A 393 29.74 -8.78 -2.21
C MET A 393 31.14 -8.95 -1.60
N GLU A 394 31.32 -9.93 -0.70
CA GLU A 394 32.64 -10.27 -0.13
C GLU A 394 33.67 -10.71 -1.19
N LYS A 395 33.20 -11.20 -2.34
CA LYS A 395 34.04 -11.62 -3.49
C LYS A 395 33.99 -10.62 -4.65
N HIS A 396 33.21 -9.55 -4.52
CA HIS A 396 32.96 -8.59 -5.59
C HIS A 396 34.07 -7.51 -5.65
N PRO A 397 34.40 -6.97 -6.84
CA PRO A 397 35.36 -5.87 -6.96
C PRO A 397 34.98 -4.63 -6.12
N GLU A 398 33.67 -4.40 -5.94
CA GLU A 398 33.12 -3.29 -5.16
C GLU A 398 33.07 -3.53 -3.64
N ARG A 399 33.68 -4.60 -3.15
CA ARG A 399 33.63 -4.99 -1.73
C ARG A 399 33.94 -3.84 -0.77
N GLU A 400 35.06 -3.15 -0.96
CA GLU A 400 35.51 -2.11 -0.03
C GLU A 400 34.51 -0.95 0.05
N ARG A 401 34.02 -0.48 -1.11
CA ARG A 401 33.01 0.57 -1.23
C ARG A 401 31.66 0.14 -0.64
N PHE A 402 31.25 -1.11 -0.87
CA PHE A 402 30.01 -1.66 -0.31
C PHE A 402 30.06 -1.77 1.21
N ASP A 403 31.18 -2.24 1.75
CA ASP A 403 31.42 -2.35 3.18
C ASP A 403 31.23 -0.98 3.87
N GLU A 404 31.72 0.11 3.26
CA GLU A 404 31.57 1.49 3.77
C GLU A 404 30.12 1.96 3.91
N LEU A 405 29.17 1.38 3.16
CA LEU A 405 27.74 1.66 3.32
C LEU A 405 27.21 1.16 4.67
N LEU A 406 27.78 0.07 5.18
CA LEU A 406 27.38 -0.50 6.47
C LEU A 406 27.87 0.37 7.63
N SER A 407 26.94 0.68 8.54
CA SER A 407 27.24 1.45 9.74
C SER A 407 27.90 0.59 10.81
N ALA A 408 28.87 1.14 11.56
CA ALA A 408 29.31 0.51 12.79
C ALA A 408 28.14 0.41 13.79
N SER A 409 28.06 -0.69 14.53
CA SER A 409 26.98 -1.06 15.47
C SER A 409 26.38 0.09 16.31
N GLY A 410 27.18 1.09 16.67
CA GLY A 410 26.78 2.23 17.52
C GLY A 410 25.83 3.27 16.90
N THR A 411 25.59 3.30 15.59
CA THR A 411 24.70 4.31 14.95
C THR A 411 23.30 3.79 14.61
N CYS A 412 23.07 2.47 14.68
CA CYS A 412 21.77 1.85 14.50
C CYS A 412 20.95 1.92 15.81
N LYS A 413 19.77 2.57 15.80
CA LYS A 413 18.90 2.74 17.01
C LYS A 413 18.61 1.43 17.79
N PRO A 414 18.32 0.29 17.15
CA PRO A 414 18.21 -1.00 17.83
C PRO A 414 19.46 -1.42 18.63
N LEU A 415 20.65 -1.07 18.17
CA LEU A 415 21.93 -1.54 18.72
C LEU A 415 22.67 -0.46 19.54
N ALA A 416 22.29 0.81 19.39
CA ALA A 416 22.89 1.95 20.04
C ALA A 416 22.88 1.79 21.57
N GLY A 417 24.07 1.79 22.18
CA GLY A 417 24.27 1.59 23.62
C GLY A 417 24.14 0.15 24.10
N ARG A 418 23.79 -0.81 23.24
CA ARG A 418 23.59 -2.24 23.56
C ARG A 418 24.76 -3.14 23.15
N ILE A 419 25.51 -2.77 22.12
CA ILE A 419 26.72 -3.47 21.64
C ILE A 419 27.88 -2.49 21.64
N LYS A 420 29.01 -2.84 22.28
CA LYS A 420 30.23 -2.00 22.36
C LYS A 420 31.29 -2.43 21.35
N GLU A 421 31.13 -3.63 20.81
CA GLU A 421 31.99 -4.29 19.86
C GLU A 421 31.90 -3.59 18.50
N LYS A 422 33.06 -3.12 18.01
CA LYS A 422 33.20 -2.46 16.71
C LYS A 422 33.24 -3.44 15.53
N THR A 423 33.18 -4.74 15.80
CA THR A 423 33.28 -5.81 14.79
C THR A 423 32.00 -6.02 13.99
N LEU A 424 30.88 -5.45 14.45
CA LEU A 424 29.56 -5.55 13.83
C LEU A 424 29.29 -4.34 12.93
N ARG A 425 29.14 -4.59 11.62
CA ARG A 425 28.78 -3.59 10.60
C ARG A 425 27.43 -3.94 9.99
N VAL A 426 26.45 -3.03 10.09
CA VAL A 426 25.05 -3.34 9.76
C VAL A 426 24.30 -2.19 9.11
N ILE A 427 23.25 -2.55 8.39
CA ILE A 427 22.09 -1.70 8.13
C ILE A 427 20.94 -2.16 9.03
N CYS A 428 20.14 -1.22 9.52
CA CYS A 428 18.93 -1.52 10.30
C CYS A 428 17.75 -0.71 9.77
N GLY A 429 16.55 -1.25 9.87
CA GLY A 429 15.32 -0.57 9.47
C GLY A 429 14.18 -0.85 10.43
N GLU A 430 13.31 0.14 10.64
CA GLU A 430 12.04 0.00 11.35
C GLU A 430 10.98 0.78 10.58
N ALA A 431 9.79 0.21 10.45
CA ALA A 431 8.61 0.85 9.87
C ALA A 431 7.36 0.33 10.61
N ASP A 432 6.16 0.89 10.35
CA ASP A 432 4.92 0.42 11.01
C ASP A 432 4.77 -1.09 10.84
N GLY A 433 4.92 -1.78 11.97
CA GLY A 433 4.99 -3.22 12.18
C GLY A 433 6.04 -4.06 11.43
N SER A 434 7.15 -3.47 10.98
CA SER A 434 8.31 -4.26 10.55
C SER A 434 9.60 -3.71 11.14
N ALA A 435 10.55 -4.60 11.39
CA ALA A 435 11.89 -4.27 11.85
C ALA A 435 12.90 -5.27 11.27
N GLY A 436 14.15 -4.85 11.10
CA GLY A 436 15.18 -5.76 10.64
C GLY A 436 16.59 -5.18 10.68
N MET A 437 17.55 -6.06 10.50
CA MET A 437 18.95 -5.72 10.32
C MET A 437 19.65 -6.75 9.42
N ALA A 438 20.66 -6.31 8.68
CA ALA A 438 21.52 -7.18 7.90
C ALA A 438 22.96 -6.63 7.92
N GLY A 439 23.95 -7.50 7.83
CA GLY A 439 25.34 -7.06 7.81
C GLY A 439 26.35 -8.17 8.06
N ILE A 440 27.56 -7.74 8.42
CA ILE A 440 28.71 -8.62 8.66
C ILE A 440 29.22 -8.38 10.07
N VAL A 441 29.64 -9.46 10.73
CA VAL A 441 30.26 -9.43 12.05
C VAL A 441 31.45 -10.36 12.12
N THR A 442 32.54 -9.88 12.73
CA THR A 442 33.64 -10.77 13.16
C THR A 442 33.36 -11.23 14.58
N GLY A 443 33.09 -12.53 14.75
CA GLY A 443 32.88 -13.16 16.05
C GLY A 443 34.18 -13.21 16.87
N ARG A 444 34.07 -13.52 18.17
CA ARG A 444 35.24 -13.68 19.06
C ARG A 444 36.20 -14.78 18.62
N GLY A 445 35.68 -15.82 17.98
CA GLY A 445 36.50 -16.88 17.37
C GLY A 445 37.27 -16.45 16.12
N GLY A 446 37.09 -15.21 15.65
CA GLY A 446 37.70 -14.67 14.43
C GLY A 446 36.92 -14.95 13.14
N ASP A 447 35.91 -15.82 13.19
CA ASP A 447 35.04 -16.16 12.05
C ASP A 447 34.25 -14.91 11.59
N ARG A 448 34.24 -14.66 10.28
CA ARG A 448 33.43 -13.60 9.68
C ARG A 448 32.07 -14.14 9.27
N ILE A 449 31.02 -13.55 9.80
CA ILE A 449 29.65 -14.03 9.66
C ILE A 449 28.83 -12.99 8.91
N ALA A 450 28.24 -13.38 7.78
CA ALA A 450 27.18 -12.61 7.12
C ALA A 450 25.83 -13.04 7.70
N PHE A 451 24.96 -12.08 7.99
CA PHE A 451 23.67 -12.38 8.59
C PHE A 451 22.57 -11.41 8.17
N ALA A 452 21.33 -11.86 8.29
CA ALA A 452 20.14 -11.04 8.18
C ALA A 452 19.08 -11.51 9.17
N VAL A 453 18.34 -10.56 9.75
CA VAL A 453 17.20 -10.79 10.64
C VAL A 453 16.07 -9.86 10.21
N LEU A 454 14.90 -10.43 9.92
CA LEU A 454 13.69 -9.69 9.55
C LEU A 454 12.54 -10.08 10.47
N ALA A 455 11.78 -9.08 10.91
CA ALA A 455 10.62 -9.25 11.78
C ALA A 455 9.41 -8.49 11.21
N ASN A 456 8.31 -9.21 10.96
CA ASN A 456 7.01 -8.66 10.63
C ASN A 456 6.05 -8.87 11.81
N GLY A 457 4.83 -8.32 11.74
CA GLY A 457 3.87 -8.44 12.85
C GLY A 457 4.23 -7.62 14.11
N VAL A 458 5.18 -6.69 14.03
CA VAL A 458 5.66 -5.93 15.19
C VAL A 458 4.58 -4.96 15.71
N SER A 459 3.98 -5.23 16.87
CA SER A 459 3.05 -4.30 17.54
C SER A 459 3.75 -3.30 18.45
N ASP A 460 4.87 -3.71 19.07
CA ASP A 460 5.73 -2.87 19.89
C ASP A 460 7.16 -2.92 19.36
N VAL A 461 7.64 -1.77 18.86
CA VAL A 461 8.99 -1.66 18.28
C VAL A 461 10.10 -1.89 19.32
N SER A 462 9.82 -1.69 20.62
CA SER A 462 10.80 -1.92 21.68
C SER A 462 11.16 -3.40 21.83
N ALA A 463 10.19 -4.30 21.69
CA ALA A 463 10.40 -5.74 21.72
C ALA A 463 11.27 -6.19 20.54
N ALA A 464 10.96 -5.71 19.33
CA ALA A 464 11.79 -5.97 18.16
C ALA A 464 13.23 -5.47 18.34
N ARG A 465 13.43 -4.25 18.85
CA ARG A 465 14.76 -3.71 19.15
C ARG A 465 15.53 -4.57 20.17
N ALA A 466 14.85 -5.06 21.20
CA ALA A 466 15.46 -5.92 22.21
C ALA A 466 15.94 -7.24 21.60
N LEU A 467 15.10 -7.88 20.77
CA LEU A 467 15.46 -9.10 20.04
C LEU A 467 16.67 -8.87 19.12
N LEU A 468 16.62 -7.85 18.26
CA LEU A 468 17.72 -7.54 17.33
C LEU A 468 19.03 -7.27 18.09
N GLY A 469 18.96 -6.58 19.23
CA GLY A 469 20.11 -6.37 20.11
C GLY A 469 20.71 -7.67 20.67
N ARG A 470 19.86 -8.60 21.14
CA ARG A 470 20.30 -9.91 21.65
C ARG A 470 20.93 -10.77 20.56
N ILE A 471 20.33 -10.81 19.37
CA ILE A 471 20.88 -11.55 18.23
C ILE A 471 22.23 -10.97 17.82
N GLY A 472 22.34 -9.64 17.70
CA GLY A 472 23.61 -8.98 17.37
C GLY A 472 24.71 -9.26 18.39
N ALA A 473 24.38 -9.30 19.69
CA ALA A 473 25.33 -9.66 20.74
C ALA A 473 25.76 -11.13 20.67
N ALA A 474 24.83 -12.05 20.40
CA ALA A 474 25.14 -13.47 20.25
C ALA A 474 26.07 -13.72 19.03
N LEU A 475 25.77 -13.10 17.89
CA LEU A 475 26.62 -13.19 16.71
C LEU A 475 28.05 -12.67 16.97
N ALA A 476 28.19 -11.55 17.69
CA ALA A 476 29.50 -11.02 18.06
C ALA A 476 30.26 -11.91 19.07
N ALA A 477 29.55 -12.63 19.93
CA ALA A 477 30.15 -13.52 20.93
C ALA A 477 30.55 -14.89 20.36
N TYR A 478 30.02 -15.30 19.21
CA TYR A 478 30.27 -16.62 18.62
C TYR A 478 31.77 -16.94 18.46
N PRO A 479 32.22 -18.18 18.78
CA PRO A 479 31.46 -19.33 19.28
C PRO A 479 31.32 -19.41 20.82
N GLU A 480 31.70 -18.36 21.55
CA GLU A 480 31.69 -18.32 23.03
C GLU A 480 30.28 -18.03 23.59
N LEU A 481 29.32 -18.90 23.29
CA LEU A 481 27.93 -18.78 23.76
C LEU A 481 27.65 -19.74 24.94
N PRO A 482 26.77 -19.37 25.88
CA PRO A 482 26.26 -20.32 26.86
C PRO A 482 25.33 -21.34 26.18
N ASP A 483 25.24 -22.56 26.73
CA ASP A 483 24.25 -23.55 26.29
C ASP A 483 22.84 -23.06 26.67
N PRO A 484 21.93 -22.84 25.70
CA PRO A 484 20.60 -22.31 25.99
C PRO A 484 19.61 -23.37 26.49
N GLY A 485 19.97 -24.66 26.46
CA GLY A 485 19.05 -25.77 26.78
C GLY A 485 18.28 -26.29 25.56
N ASP A 486 17.33 -27.19 25.79
CA ASP A 486 16.55 -27.83 24.73
C ASP A 486 15.35 -26.98 24.31
N LEU A 487 15.07 -26.97 23.01
CA LEU A 487 13.88 -26.31 22.46
C LEU A 487 12.62 -27.15 22.75
N PRO A 488 11.45 -26.51 22.86
CA PRO A 488 10.19 -27.24 22.99
C PRO A 488 9.91 -28.09 21.73
N GLU A 489 9.35 -29.29 21.95
CA GLU A 489 8.92 -30.16 20.85
C GLU A 489 7.80 -29.52 20.02
N GLU A 490 7.86 -29.71 18.69
CA GLU A 490 6.79 -29.28 17.80
C GLU A 490 5.51 -30.09 18.03
N LYS A 491 4.39 -29.39 18.14
CA LYS A 491 3.09 -30.04 18.35
C LYS A 491 2.52 -30.57 17.04
N VAL A 492 2.28 -31.88 16.98
CA VAL A 492 1.58 -32.54 15.88
C VAL A 492 0.07 -32.51 16.12
N TYR A 493 -0.70 -32.17 15.10
CA TYR A 493 -2.16 -32.11 15.14
C TYR A 493 -2.80 -33.19 14.24
N PRO A 494 -4.09 -33.53 14.42
CA PRO A 494 -4.76 -34.54 13.58
C PRO A 494 -4.64 -34.29 12.06
N LEU A 495 -4.70 -33.03 11.63
CA LEU A 495 -4.58 -32.66 10.21
C LEU A 495 -3.13 -32.43 9.74
N SER A 496 -2.12 -32.56 10.60
CA SER A 496 -0.72 -32.27 10.25
C SER A 496 -0.24 -33.05 9.02
N GLY A 497 -0.48 -34.37 8.99
CA GLY A 497 -0.08 -35.22 7.86
C GLY A 497 -0.78 -34.89 6.53
N LEU A 498 -1.89 -34.14 6.54
CA LEU A 498 -2.59 -33.70 5.33
C LEU A 498 -2.17 -32.29 4.90
N LEU A 499 -1.95 -31.38 5.85
CA LEU A 499 -1.77 -29.95 5.55
C LEU A 499 -0.29 -29.53 5.48
N ASP A 500 0.58 -30.11 6.30
CA ASP A 500 2.01 -29.76 6.31
C ASP A 500 2.65 -29.97 4.93
N PRO A 501 2.42 -31.09 4.20
CA PRO A 501 2.99 -31.30 2.87
C PRO A 501 2.55 -30.26 1.84
N LEU A 502 1.30 -29.76 1.92
CA LEU A 502 0.79 -28.73 0.99
C LEU A 502 1.49 -27.39 1.23
N LEU A 503 1.73 -27.06 2.50
CA LEU A 503 2.31 -25.79 2.94
C LEU A 503 3.84 -25.73 2.77
N GLU A 504 4.48 -26.88 2.59
CA GLU A 504 5.93 -27.05 2.43
C GLU A 504 6.38 -27.26 0.99
N GLU A 505 5.46 -27.23 0.02
CA GLU A 505 5.85 -27.30 -1.39
C GLU A 505 6.75 -26.14 -1.78
N GLU A 506 7.76 -26.45 -2.60
CA GLU A 506 8.79 -25.52 -3.07
C GLU A 506 8.21 -24.21 -3.62
N SER A 507 7.10 -24.30 -4.38
CA SER A 507 6.44 -23.13 -4.98
C SER A 507 5.89 -22.11 -3.96
N TYR A 508 5.73 -22.51 -2.69
CA TYR A 508 5.27 -21.68 -1.57
C TYR A 508 6.36 -21.39 -0.52
N ARG A 509 7.62 -21.77 -0.77
CA ARG A 509 8.72 -21.59 0.20
C ARG A 509 8.88 -20.14 0.67
N GLY A 510 8.63 -19.17 -0.21
CA GLY A 510 8.65 -17.73 0.09
C GLY A 510 7.48 -17.18 0.91
N ALA A 511 6.39 -17.94 1.09
CA ALA A 511 5.17 -17.48 1.74
C ALA A 511 5.09 -17.93 3.20
N ILE A 512 4.73 -16.99 4.08
CA ILE A 512 4.35 -17.23 5.48
C ILE A 512 2.88 -17.64 5.49
N ALA A 513 2.57 -18.73 6.18
CA ALA A 513 1.22 -19.31 6.23
C ALA A 513 0.72 -19.41 7.67
N GLY A 514 -0.17 -18.50 8.05
CA GLY A 514 -0.99 -18.65 9.25
C GLY A 514 -2.19 -19.53 8.92
N VAL A 515 -2.35 -20.65 9.61
CA VAL A 515 -3.50 -21.56 9.44
C VAL A 515 -3.98 -22.04 10.80
N LEU A 516 -5.28 -21.97 11.04
CA LEU A 516 -5.91 -22.52 12.23
C LEU A 516 -7.23 -23.18 11.86
N VAL A 517 -7.42 -24.41 12.35
CA VAL A 517 -8.63 -25.20 12.15
C VAL A 517 -9.11 -25.72 13.50
N ARG A 518 -10.37 -25.50 13.82
CA ARG A 518 -10.98 -25.91 15.09
C ARG A 518 -12.30 -26.64 14.85
N SER A 519 -12.49 -27.74 15.57
CA SER A 519 -13.79 -28.40 15.68
C SER A 519 -14.73 -27.54 16.52
N MET A 520 -15.87 -27.18 15.97
CA MET A 520 -16.92 -26.50 16.72
C MET A 520 -17.73 -27.47 17.58
N ASP A 521 -17.83 -28.73 17.15
CA ASP A 521 -18.63 -29.76 17.84
C ASP A 521 -17.88 -30.33 19.06
N ARG A 522 -16.55 -30.48 18.98
CA ARG A 522 -15.70 -31.03 20.06
C ARG A 522 -14.88 -29.97 20.79
N GLY A 523 -14.79 -28.75 20.25
CA GLY A 523 -14.07 -27.63 20.86
C GLY A 523 -12.55 -27.69 20.75
N GLU A 524 -11.97 -28.72 20.12
CA GLU A 524 -10.53 -28.94 19.99
C GLU A 524 -9.91 -28.32 18.72
N THR A 525 -8.61 -28.04 18.79
CA THR A 525 -7.81 -27.60 17.62
C THR A 525 -7.40 -28.80 16.78
N LEU A 526 -7.81 -28.82 15.52
CA LEU A 526 -7.49 -29.86 14.54
C LEU A 526 -6.18 -29.58 13.78
N TYR A 527 -5.80 -28.31 13.70
CA TYR A 527 -4.53 -27.87 13.10
C TYR A 527 -4.18 -26.46 13.55
N ALA A 528 -2.91 -26.18 13.78
CA ALA A 528 -2.41 -24.82 13.94
C ALA A 528 -0.99 -24.68 13.37
N ARG A 529 -0.78 -23.67 12.52
CA ARG A 529 0.53 -23.21 12.05
C ARG A 529 0.57 -21.69 12.13
N ASP A 530 1.62 -21.15 12.74
CA ASP A 530 1.81 -19.70 12.92
C ASP A 530 0.53 -18.97 13.41
N SER A 531 -0.24 -19.61 14.31
CA SER A 531 -1.62 -19.19 14.59
C SER A 531 -1.74 -17.80 15.23
N GLU A 532 -0.68 -17.35 15.89
CA GLU A 532 -0.58 -16.04 16.53
C GLU A 532 0.03 -14.97 15.62
N ALA A 533 0.60 -15.34 14.47
CA ALA A 533 1.28 -14.42 13.56
C ALA A 533 0.35 -13.29 13.10
N LEU A 534 0.78 -12.04 13.30
CA LEU A 534 0.07 -10.86 12.82
C LEU A 534 0.41 -10.63 11.34
N LEU A 535 -0.52 -11.05 10.47
CA LEU A 535 -0.40 -10.99 9.01
C LEU A 535 -1.43 -10.01 8.41
N THR A 536 -1.16 -9.53 7.20
CA THR A 536 -2.13 -8.71 6.46
C THR A 536 -3.29 -9.58 5.99
N PRO A 537 -4.55 -9.33 6.43
CA PRO A 537 -5.69 -10.20 6.14
C PRO A 537 -6.36 -9.96 4.78
N ALA A 538 -6.00 -8.86 4.10
CA ALA A 538 -6.79 -8.33 2.99
C ALA A 538 -8.30 -8.27 3.36
N SER A 539 -9.20 -8.62 2.43
CA SER A 539 -10.65 -8.54 2.67
C SER A 539 -11.22 -9.45 3.77
N ASN A 540 -10.43 -10.29 4.44
CA ASN A 540 -10.88 -10.94 5.67
C ASN A 540 -11.09 -9.93 6.81
N THR A 541 -10.55 -8.70 6.72
CA THR A 541 -10.94 -7.57 7.60
C THR A 541 -12.46 -7.36 7.61
N LYS A 542 -13.16 -7.58 6.48
CA LYS A 542 -14.61 -7.40 6.39
C LYS A 542 -15.39 -8.33 7.32
N LEU A 543 -14.81 -9.45 7.77
CA LEU A 543 -15.41 -10.30 8.80
C LEU A 543 -15.60 -9.51 10.11
N PHE A 544 -14.59 -8.75 10.52
CA PHE A 544 -14.65 -7.92 11.74
C PHE A 544 -15.67 -6.78 11.58
N THR A 545 -15.63 -6.09 10.44
CA THR A 545 -16.58 -5.01 10.11
C THR A 545 -18.02 -5.53 10.08
N THR A 546 -18.26 -6.69 9.47
CA THR A 546 -19.59 -7.30 9.37
C THR A 546 -20.14 -7.67 10.75
N ALA A 547 -19.35 -8.39 11.56
CA ALA A 547 -19.80 -8.83 12.87
C ALA A 547 -20.11 -7.63 13.79
N ALA A 548 -19.20 -6.65 13.84
CA ALA A 548 -19.38 -5.45 14.65
C ALA A 548 -20.56 -4.59 14.19
N ALA A 549 -20.82 -4.51 12.88
CA ALA A 549 -21.95 -3.77 12.34
C ALA A 549 -23.28 -4.48 12.60
N LEU A 550 -23.36 -5.80 12.42
CA LEU A 550 -24.57 -6.57 12.72
C LEU A 550 -24.92 -6.53 14.21
N ASP A 551 -23.94 -6.68 15.10
CA ASP A 551 -24.15 -6.53 16.56
C ASP A 551 -24.48 -5.08 16.94
N GLY A 552 -23.72 -4.12 16.40
CA GLY A 552 -23.82 -2.72 16.78
C GLY A 552 -25.08 -2.03 16.25
N LEU A 553 -25.44 -2.25 14.99
CA LEU A 553 -26.54 -1.55 14.33
C LEU A 553 -27.82 -2.38 14.28
N GLY A 554 -27.68 -3.71 14.26
CA GLY A 554 -28.77 -4.66 14.05
C GLY A 554 -28.98 -5.00 12.57
N ALA A 555 -29.37 -6.24 12.28
CA ALA A 555 -29.60 -6.74 10.92
C ALA A 555 -30.66 -5.94 10.14
N ASP A 556 -31.64 -5.36 10.82
CA ASP A 556 -32.71 -4.54 10.23
C ASP A 556 -32.35 -3.05 10.06
N TYR A 557 -31.13 -2.63 10.43
CA TYR A 557 -30.70 -1.24 10.25
C TYR A 557 -30.81 -0.83 8.79
N ARG A 558 -31.28 0.39 8.54
CA ARG A 558 -31.39 0.96 7.20
C ARG A 558 -30.71 2.31 7.16
N PHE A 559 -29.77 2.44 6.23
CA PHE A 559 -29.15 3.71 5.91
C PHE A 559 -30.19 4.66 5.34
N LYS A 560 -29.94 5.96 5.45
CA LYS A 560 -30.89 6.98 5.00
C LYS A 560 -30.23 8.05 4.14
N THR A 561 -31.00 8.54 3.18
CA THR A 561 -30.72 9.75 2.42
C THR A 561 -31.93 10.67 2.55
N GLU A 562 -31.69 11.94 2.88
CA GLU A 562 -32.77 12.91 3.13
C GLU A 562 -32.71 14.06 2.14
N VAL A 563 -33.87 14.47 1.64
CA VAL A 563 -34.00 15.62 0.74
C VAL A 563 -34.81 16.71 1.41
N TYR A 564 -34.31 17.93 1.35
CA TYR A 564 -34.88 19.12 1.95
C TYR A 564 -35.04 20.23 0.92
N ARG A 565 -35.79 21.26 1.29
CA ARG A 565 -35.81 22.55 0.59
C ARG A 565 -35.55 23.72 1.53
N SER A 566 -34.88 24.75 1.03
CA SER A 566 -34.92 26.08 1.62
C SER A 566 -35.98 26.95 0.92
N GLY A 567 -36.41 28.05 1.54
CA GLY A 567 -37.37 28.96 0.93
C GLY A 567 -38.81 28.42 0.82
N SER A 568 -39.64 29.11 0.03
CA SER A 568 -41.06 28.80 -0.18
C SER A 568 -41.31 28.08 -1.51
N LEU A 569 -42.30 27.19 -1.54
CA LEU A 569 -42.79 26.54 -2.76
C LEU A 569 -44.19 27.09 -3.06
N ALA A 570 -44.34 27.81 -4.17
CA ALA A 570 -45.61 28.41 -4.59
C ALA A 570 -45.76 28.33 -6.11
N GLY A 571 -46.93 27.93 -6.60
CA GLY A 571 -47.20 27.81 -8.04
C GLY A 571 -46.26 26.84 -8.79
N GLY A 572 -45.64 25.90 -8.06
CA GLY A 572 -44.61 25.00 -8.59
C GLY A 572 -43.21 25.59 -8.74
N VAL A 573 -42.98 26.81 -8.25
CA VAL A 573 -41.67 27.45 -8.19
C VAL A 573 -41.13 27.37 -6.76
N LEU A 574 -39.94 26.79 -6.60
CA LEU A 574 -39.18 26.79 -5.36
C LEU A 574 -38.26 28.01 -5.32
N ALA A 575 -38.60 29.00 -4.48
CA ALA A 575 -37.79 30.18 -4.22
C ALA A 575 -36.70 29.88 -3.16
N GLY A 576 -35.81 28.95 -3.49
CA GLY A 576 -34.74 28.48 -2.63
C GLY A 576 -34.02 27.27 -3.23
N ASP A 577 -33.22 26.62 -2.40
CA ASP A 577 -32.36 25.49 -2.74
C ASP A 577 -33.08 24.16 -2.51
N VAL A 578 -32.70 23.13 -3.27
CA VAL A 578 -32.90 21.73 -2.88
C VAL A 578 -31.62 21.27 -2.19
N ILE A 579 -31.76 20.62 -1.03
CA ILE A 579 -30.63 20.11 -0.26
C ILE A 579 -30.74 18.61 -0.16
N ILE A 580 -29.74 17.87 -0.62
CA ILE A 580 -29.63 16.42 -0.44
C ILE A 580 -28.57 16.13 0.63
N LYS A 581 -28.96 15.36 1.64
CA LYS A 581 -28.10 14.97 2.75
C LYS A 581 -27.91 13.46 2.79
N GLY A 582 -26.66 13.04 2.72
CA GLY A 582 -26.27 11.64 2.88
C GLY A 582 -25.89 11.32 4.32
N PHE A 583 -26.23 10.11 4.76
CA PHE A 583 -25.83 9.55 6.05
C PHE A 583 -25.08 8.21 5.89
N GLY A 584 -24.43 8.02 4.75
CA GLY A 584 -23.61 6.83 4.51
C GLY A 584 -24.34 5.66 3.85
N ASP A 585 -25.41 5.90 3.09
CA ASP A 585 -26.11 4.84 2.33
C ASP A 585 -25.23 4.35 1.16
N PRO A 586 -24.72 3.09 1.19
CA PRO A 586 -23.86 2.59 0.12
C PRO A 586 -24.63 2.14 -1.13
N THR A 587 -25.97 2.13 -1.06
CA THR A 587 -26.87 1.56 -2.08
C THR A 587 -27.47 2.60 -3.01
N LEU A 588 -27.25 3.88 -2.73
CA LEU A 588 -27.72 4.98 -3.58
C LEU A 588 -27.04 4.90 -4.96
N ALA A 589 -27.85 4.85 -6.02
CA ALA A 589 -27.37 4.63 -7.38
C ALA A 589 -28.23 5.37 -8.43
N THR A 590 -27.84 5.28 -9.70
CA THR A 590 -28.70 5.59 -10.85
C THR A 590 -29.47 4.35 -11.31
N GLU A 591 -30.53 4.53 -12.09
CA GLU A 591 -31.34 3.44 -12.68
C GLU A 591 -30.70 2.81 -13.94
N ASP A 592 -29.40 2.55 -13.88
CA ASP A 592 -28.62 2.01 -14.99
C ASP A 592 -27.74 0.82 -14.55
N SER A 593 -26.77 0.46 -15.40
CA SER A 593 -25.87 -0.68 -15.23
C SER A 593 -24.88 -0.54 -14.05
N LEU A 594 -24.86 0.60 -13.35
CA LEU A 594 -24.10 0.78 -12.10
C LEU A 594 -24.86 0.35 -10.85
N ARG A 595 -26.19 0.13 -10.95
CA ARG A 595 -27.01 -0.38 -9.85
C ARG A 595 -26.75 -1.87 -9.63
N VAL A 596 -26.27 -2.21 -8.44
CA VAL A 596 -25.86 -3.58 -8.08
C VAL A 596 -26.76 -4.27 -7.07
N GLN A 597 -27.64 -3.52 -6.44
CA GLN A 597 -28.65 -4.05 -5.51
C GLN A 597 -29.84 -3.08 -5.41
N GLU A 598 -30.89 -3.53 -4.75
CA GLU A 598 -32.02 -2.67 -4.39
C GLU A 598 -31.58 -1.52 -3.48
N GLY A 599 -32.30 -0.40 -3.53
CA GLY A 599 -31.90 0.86 -2.90
C GLY A 599 -32.52 2.07 -3.57
N PRO A 600 -32.37 3.26 -2.95
CA PRO A 600 -32.87 4.50 -3.54
C PRO A 600 -32.10 4.87 -4.80
N THR A 601 -32.79 5.51 -5.75
CA THR A 601 -32.19 5.96 -7.01
C THR A 601 -32.34 7.46 -7.20
N VAL A 602 -31.38 8.06 -7.89
CA VAL A 602 -31.39 9.50 -8.22
C VAL A 602 -32.62 9.85 -9.06
N GLU A 603 -32.98 9.01 -10.02
CA GLU A 603 -34.15 9.18 -10.88
C GLU A 603 -35.46 9.08 -10.08
N ALA A 604 -35.55 8.17 -9.11
CA ALA A 604 -36.72 8.10 -8.22
C ALA A 604 -36.85 9.36 -7.35
N ILE A 605 -35.73 9.92 -6.88
CA ILE A 605 -35.72 11.20 -6.16
C ILE A 605 -36.23 12.33 -7.06
N ALA A 606 -35.74 12.42 -8.31
CA ALA A 606 -36.17 13.43 -9.27
C ALA A 606 -37.68 13.36 -9.55
N ARG A 607 -38.19 12.13 -9.79
CA ARG A 607 -39.62 11.88 -9.98
C ARG A 607 -40.46 12.24 -8.75
N ASP A 608 -39.99 11.97 -7.53
CA ASP A 608 -40.71 12.36 -6.30
C ASP A 608 -40.78 13.90 -6.16
N LEU A 609 -39.69 14.62 -6.45
CA LEU A 609 -39.69 16.09 -6.42
C LEU A 609 -40.67 16.69 -7.42
N LYS A 610 -40.76 16.12 -8.62
CA LYS A 610 -41.75 16.51 -9.64
C LYS A 610 -43.19 16.22 -9.17
N LYS A 611 -43.44 15.03 -8.61
CA LYS A 611 -44.76 14.65 -8.05
C LYS A 611 -45.20 15.57 -6.91
N ARG A 612 -44.27 16.13 -6.14
CA ARG A 612 -44.53 17.14 -5.11
C ARG A 612 -44.86 18.54 -5.66
N GLY A 613 -44.95 18.67 -6.98
CA GLY A 613 -45.35 19.88 -7.68
C GLY A 613 -44.21 20.86 -7.95
N ILE A 614 -42.95 20.48 -7.69
CA ILE A 614 -41.80 21.32 -8.07
C ILE A 614 -41.64 21.24 -9.59
N ARG A 615 -41.66 22.39 -10.25
CA ARG A 615 -41.48 22.55 -11.71
C ARG A 615 -40.31 23.47 -12.05
N ARG A 616 -39.94 24.37 -11.12
CA ARG A 616 -38.79 25.26 -11.27
C ARG A 616 -38.10 25.48 -9.92
N ILE A 617 -36.77 25.47 -9.89
CA ILE A 617 -35.94 25.78 -8.73
C ILE A 617 -35.16 27.07 -9.00
N LEU A 618 -35.26 28.06 -8.10
CA LEU A 618 -34.55 29.34 -8.24
C LEU A 618 -33.18 29.36 -7.58
N GLY A 619 -32.92 28.45 -6.63
CA GLY A 619 -31.64 28.31 -5.95
C GLY A 619 -30.77 27.20 -6.53
N ASP A 620 -29.90 26.67 -5.67
CA ASP A 620 -28.91 25.65 -5.99
C ASP A 620 -29.37 24.23 -5.61
N ILE A 621 -28.61 23.23 -6.06
CA ILE A 621 -28.52 21.94 -5.38
C ILE A 621 -27.40 22.03 -4.34
N VAL A 622 -27.74 21.86 -3.07
CA VAL A 622 -26.78 21.82 -1.96
C VAL A 622 -26.57 20.37 -1.52
N VAL A 623 -25.32 19.92 -1.51
CA VAL A 623 -24.96 18.58 -1.04
C VAL A 623 -24.40 18.65 0.38
N ASP A 624 -25.06 17.99 1.32
CA ASP A 624 -24.63 17.86 2.71
C ASP A 624 -24.08 16.44 2.93
N ALA A 625 -22.75 16.30 2.87
CA ALA A 625 -22.03 15.08 3.20
C ALA A 625 -21.42 15.11 4.62
N GLY A 626 -21.81 16.08 5.46
CA GLY A 626 -21.18 16.34 6.75
C GLY A 626 -21.47 15.31 7.85
N ALA A 627 -22.17 14.22 7.54
CA ALA A 627 -22.33 13.09 8.46
C ALA A 627 -21.03 12.27 8.59
N PHE A 628 -20.20 12.25 7.54
CA PHE A 628 -18.84 11.72 7.61
C PHE A 628 -17.84 12.89 7.67
N SER A 629 -16.73 12.66 8.36
CA SER A 629 -15.63 13.62 8.47
C SER A 629 -14.28 12.91 8.37
N GLY A 630 -13.21 13.69 8.22
CA GLY A 630 -11.85 13.17 8.06
C GLY A 630 -11.47 12.94 6.61
N GLU A 631 -10.38 12.22 6.40
CA GLU A 631 -9.84 11.94 5.08
C GLU A 631 -10.77 11.00 4.28
N VAL A 632 -10.81 11.22 2.96
CA VAL A 632 -11.69 10.51 2.01
C VAL A 632 -11.11 9.17 1.55
N TYR A 633 -9.81 8.95 1.73
CA TYR A 633 -9.16 7.66 1.51
C TYR A 633 -8.74 7.05 2.86
N GLY A 634 -8.64 5.72 2.90
CA GLY A 634 -8.17 5.01 4.09
C GLY A 634 -6.66 5.20 4.33
N THR A 635 -6.24 5.17 5.59
CA THR A 635 -4.82 5.25 5.98
C THR A 635 -4.02 4.10 5.35
N GLY A 636 -2.91 4.42 4.69
CA GLY A 636 -2.05 3.45 4.04
C GLY A 636 -2.59 2.86 2.73
N TRP A 637 -3.61 3.46 2.13
CA TRP A 637 -4.04 3.11 0.77
C TRP A 637 -3.02 3.60 -0.26
N ALA A 638 -2.85 2.85 -1.34
CA ALA A 638 -1.83 3.14 -2.34
C ALA A 638 -2.30 4.27 -3.27
N TRP A 639 -1.40 5.19 -3.64
CA TRP A 639 -1.76 6.33 -4.51
C TRP A 639 -2.09 5.89 -5.94
N ASP A 640 -1.44 4.84 -6.43
CA ASP A 640 -1.56 4.26 -7.76
C ASP A 640 -2.85 3.46 -7.95
N ASP A 641 -3.58 3.18 -6.86
CA ASP A 641 -4.90 2.56 -6.89
C ASP A 641 -6.05 3.58 -7.03
N GLU A 642 -5.79 4.88 -7.04
CA GLU A 642 -6.83 5.93 -7.05
C GLU A 642 -7.71 5.98 -8.33
N SER A 643 -7.26 5.33 -9.41
CA SER A 643 -8.07 5.09 -10.63
C SER A 643 -8.83 3.76 -10.58
N GLY A 644 -8.52 2.88 -9.62
CA GLY A 644 -9.16 1.59 -9.44
C GLY A 644 -10.55 1.72 -8.80
N TYR A 645 -11.56 1.06 -9.39
CA TYR A 645 -12.93 1.09 -8.89
C TYR A 645 -13.10 0.61 -7.44
N TYR A 646 -12.10 -0.10 -6.90
CA TYR A 646 -12.06 -0.64 -5.55
C TYR A 646 -11.49 0.35 -4.52
N GLN A 647 -11.02 1.53 -4.96
CA GLN A 647 -10.53 2.63 -4.12
C GLN A 647 -11.23 3.97 -4.43
N PRO A 648 -12.58 4.05 -4.42
CA PRO A 648 -13.25 5.33 -4.54
C PRO A 648 -13.09 6.17 -3.27
N GLN A 649 -13.23 7.49 -3.39
CA GLN A 649 -13.33 8.38 -2.24
C GLN A 649 -14.58 8.07 -1.41
N ILE A 650 -14.43 8.12 -0.08
CA ILE A 650 -15.49 7.79 0.88
C ILE A 650 -16.12 9.07 1.42
N THR A 651 -17.37 9.33 1.03
CA THR A 651 -18.18 10.47 1.47
C THR A 651 -19.56 9.99 1.94
N ALA A 652 -20.20 10.70 2.88
CA ALA A 652 -21.51 10.28 3.40
C ALA A 652 -22.64 10.34 2.37
N LEU A 653 -22.46 11.10 1.29
CA LEU A 653 -23.31 11.12 0.12
C LEU A 653 -22.48 10.74 -1.10
N SER A 654 -22.85 9.68 -1.77
CA SER A 654 -22.24 9.25 -3.03
C SER A 654 -23.25 8.37 -3.76
N ILE A 655 -23.18 8.36 -5.09
CA ILE A 655 -23.97 7.47 -5.94
C ILE A 655 -23.03 6.53 -6.67
N ASN A 656 -23.53 5.36 -7.08
CA ASN A 656 -22.78 4.44 -7.95
C ASN A 656 -21.39 4.07 -7.39
N ARG A 657 -21.29 3.99 -6.05
CA ARG A 657 -20.03 3.76 -5.31
C ARG A 657 -18.93 4.78 -5.63
N GLY A 658 -19.31 6.00 -6.00
CA GLY A 658 -18.38 7.06 -6.38
C GLY A 658 -17.66 6.81 -7.71
N THR A 659 -18.29 6.04 -8.62
CA THR A 659 -17.70 5.69 -9.92
C THR A 659 -18.58 6.08 -11.09
N VAL A 660 -17.95 6.30 -12.23
CA VAL A 660 -18.58 6.25 -13.57
C VAL A 660 -18.15 4.97 -14.28
N ARG A 661 -18.94 4.49 -15.24
CA ARG A 661 -18.67 3.30 -16.06
C ARG A 661 -18.36 3.71 -17.50
N PHE A 662 -17.36 3.04 -18.08
CA PHE A 662 -17.04 3.10 -19.50
C PHE A 662 -17.23 1.74 -20.13
N ASP A 663 -18.17 1.62 -21.05
CA ASP A 663 -18.27 0.48 -21.96
C ASP A 663 -17.46 0.80 -23.22
N TYR A 664 -16.56 -0.09 -23.64
CA TYR A 664 -15.62 0.17 -24.74
C TYR A 664 -15.57 -0.96 -25.76
N LEU A 665 -15.42 -0.57 -27.03
CA LEU A 665 -15.29 -1.43 -28.19
C LEU A 665 -14.25 -0.87 -29.17
N PRO A 666 -13.61 -1.71 -30.00
CA PRO A 666 -12.79 -1.20 -31.09
C PRO A 666 -13.63 -0.40 -32.09
N GLY A 667 -12.97 0.51 -32.81
CA GLY A 667 -13.46 1.18 -34.00
C GLY A 667 -13.64 0.22 -35.18
N GLU A 668 -13.91 0.74 -36.38
CA GLU A 668 -14.24 -0.10 -37.54
C GLU A 668 -12.99 -0.69 -38.22
N LYS A 669 -11.83 -0.01 -38.11
CA LYS A 669 -10.55 -0.46 -38.67
C LYS A 669 -9.36 -0.01 -37.81
N PRO A 670 -8.17 -0.61 -37.97
CA PRO A 670 -6.98 -0.18 -37.25
C PRO A 670 -6.65 1.30 -37.50
N GLY A 671 -6.27 2.01 -36.44
CA GLY A 671 -6.03 3.45 -36.44
C GLY A 671 -7.26 4.31 -36.12
N ASP A 672 -8.48 3.77 -36.20
CA ASP A 672 -9.68 4.50 -35.76
C ASP A 672 -9.69 4.67 -34.23
N PRO A 673 -10.22 5.78 -33.70
CA PRO A 673 -10.52 5.89 -32.28
C PRO A 673 -11.43 4.76 -31.80
N ILE A 674 -11.25 4.32 -30.56
CA ILE A 674 -12.17 3.35 -29.96
C ILE A 674 -13.57 3.96 -29.76
N ARG A 675 -14.59 3.09 -29.70
CA ARG A 675 -15.96 3.47 -29.35
C ARG A 675 -16.15 3.38 -27.85
N LEU A 676 -16.71 4.42 -27.24
CA LEU A 676 -16.89 4.56 -25.80
C LEU A 676 -18.30 5.00 -25.44
N GLN A 677 -18.86 4.42 -24.39
CA GLN A 677 -20.10 4.88 -23.76
C GLN A 677 -19.86 5.16 -22.28
N LEU A 678 -20.12 6.40 -21.86
CA LEU A 678 -20.06 6.83 -20.46
C LEU A 678 -21.43 6.63 -19.78
N THR A 679 -21.42 6.00 -18.60
CA THR A 679 -22.64 5.81 -17.78
C THR A 679 -22.36 6.25 -16.33
N PRO A 680 -23.24 7.07 -15.70
CA PRO A 680 -24.28 7.86 -16.35
C PRO A 680 -23.65 8.91 -17.28
N GLN A 681 -24.39 9.33 -18.30
CA GLN A 681 -24.00 10.51 -19.07
C GLN A 681 -24.05 11.73 -18.15
N THR A 682 -22.90 12.38 -17.95
CA THR A 682 -22.76 13.52 -17.02
C THR A 682 -21.62 14.44 -17.47
N ASP A 683 -21.76 15.74 -17.19
CA ASP A 683 -20.70 16.73 -17.45
C ASP A 683 -19.71 16.84 -16.28
N TYR A 684 -19.86 15.98 -15.24
CA TYR A 684 -19.00 16.02 -14.05
C TYR A 684 -17.57 15.52 -14.29
N VAL A 685 -17.36 14.72 -15.34
CA VAL A 685 -16.06 14.18 -15.75
C VAL A 685 -15.70 14.71 -17.14
N GLU A 686 -14.43 15.05 -17.33
CA GLU A 686 -13.87 15.39 -18.64
C GLU A 686 -13.20 14.14 -19.21
N VAL A 687 -13.68 13.66 -20.37
CA VAL A 687 -13.12 12.46 -21.02
C VAL A 687 -12.18 12.87 -22.15
N ILE A 688 -10.92 12.47 -22.07
CA ILE A 688 -9.92 12.64 -23.12
C ILE A 688 -9.63 11.27 -23.73
N ASN A 689 -10.09 11.05 -24.96
CA ASN A 689 -9.84 9.82 -25.69
C ASN A 689 -8.67 9.98 -26.67
N GLU A 690 -7.55 9.36 -26.33
CA GLU A 690 -6.33 9.25 -27.14
C GLU A 690 -6.11 7.79 -27.60
N ALA A 691 -6.99 6.86 -27.23
CA ALA A 691 -6.87 5.45 -27.54
C ALA A 691 -7.35 5.13 -28.96
N VAL A 692 -6.67 4.17 -29.59
CA VAL A 692 -6.90 3.75 -30.97
C VAL A 692 -7.23 2.27 -31.08
N THR A 693 -7.73 1.87 -32.24
CA THR A 693 -7.96 0.48 -32.60
C THR A 693 -6.67 -0.11 -33.17
N GLY A 694 -6.18 -1.19 -32.59
CA GLY A 694 -5.04 -1.96 -33.07
C GLY A 694 -5.43 -2.99 -34.12
N PRO A 695 -4.45 -3.59 -34.82
CA PRO A 695 -4.68 -4.75 -35.68
C PRO A 695 -5.36 -5.90 -34.93
N GLU A 696 -6.01 -6.82 -35.67
CA GLU A 696 -6.51 -8.06 -35.07
C GLU A 696 -5.39 -8.81 -34.34
N ASN A 697 -5.72 -9.39 -33.19
CA ASN A 697 -4.80 -10.17 -32.36
C ASN A 697 -3.58 -9.39 -31.82
N SER A 698 -3.56 -8.06 -31.92
CA SER A 698 -2.55 -7.26 -31.23
C SER A 698 -2.71 -7.38 -29.71
N LYS A 699 -1.69 -6.98 -28.95
CA LYS A 699 -1.82 -6.86 -27.49
C LYS A 699 -2.85 -5.76 -27.17
N ASN A 700 -3.75 -6.02 -26.23
CA ASN A 700 -4.58 -4.98 -25.63
C ASN A 700 -3.72 -4.16 -24.66
N THR A 701 -3.53 -2.87 -24.96
CA THR A 701 -2.78 -1.92 -24.12
C THR A 701 -3.66 -0.77 -23.62
N LEU A 702 -4.99 -0.89 -23.74
CA LEU A 702 -5.95 0.11 -23.32
C LEU A 702 -5.79 0.42 -21.82
N ARG A 703 -5.71 1.71 -21.49
CA ARG A 703 -5.71 2.21 -20.11
C ARG A 703 -6.75 3.31 -19.96
N LEU A 704 -7.43 3.32 -18.82
CA LEU A 704 -8.35 4.38 -18.40
C LEU A 704 -7.88 4.88 -17.04
N GLU A 705 -7.27 6.06 -17.04
CA GLU A 705 -6.63 6.64 -15.86
C GLU A 705 -7.23 8.01 -15.58
N ARG A 706 -7.49 8.31 -14.31
CA ARG A 706 -7.95 9.63 -13.89
C ARG A 706 -6.75 10.45 -13.44
N ASP A 707 -6.58 11.62 -14.04
CA ASP A 707 -5.54 12.57 -13.65
C ASP A 707 -5.72 12.94 -12.17
N ARG A 708 -4.65 12.74 -11.42
CA ARG A 708 -4.66 12.81 -9.96
C ARG A 708 -5.18 14.15 -9.45
N GLY A 709 -6.08 14.12 -8.47
CA GLY A 709 -6.71 15.32 -7.92
C GLY A 709 -7.74 16.01 -8.82
N THR A 710 -8.05 15.44 -9.99
CA THR A 710 -9.02 15.99 -10.96
C THR A 710 -10.08 14.96 -11.37
N ASN A 711 -11.10 15.40 -12.11
CA ASN A 711 -12.07 14.55 -12.81
C ASN A 711 -11.82 14.45 -14.32
N ARG A 712 -10.56 14.61 -14.74
CA ARG A 712 -10.14 14.39 -16.12
C ARG A 712 -9.70 12.94 -16.29
N ILE A 713 -10.41 12.20 -17.12
CA ILE A 713 -10.18 10.77 -17.36
C ILE A 713 -9.55 10.63 -18.75
N ARG A 714 -8.30 10.17 -18.78
CA ARG A 714 -7.54 9.90 -20.00
C ARG A 714 -7.68 8.44 -20.39
N ILE A 715 -7.94 8.23 -21.67
CA ILE A 715 -8.09 6.90 -22.25
C ILE A 715 -7.01 6.77 -23.32
N THR A 716 -6.04 5.89 -23.09
CA THR A 716 -4.82 5.76 -23.91
C THR A 716 -4.59 4.31 -24.31
N GLY A 717 -3.64 4.08 -25.23
CA GLY A 717 -3.27 2.74 -25.68
C GLY A 717 -4.05 2.26 -26.89
N SER A 718 -4.07 0.94 -27.09
CA SER A 718 -4.60 0.30 -28.30
C SER A 718 -5.46 -0.91 -27.97
N LEU A 719 -6.64 -1.00 -28.62
CA LEU A 719 -7.59 -2.09 -28.45
C LEU A 719 -7.66 -2.94 -29.73
N PRO A 720 -7.47 -4.27 -29.70
CA PRO A 720 -7.45 -5.10 -30.92
C PRO A 720 -8.78 -5.06 -31.66
N LEU A 721 -8.75 -5.04 -33.00
CA LEU A 721 -9.96 -4.96 -33.83
C LEU A 721 -10.99 -6.07 -33.55
N ASN A 722 -10.53 -7.27 -33.18
CA ASN A 722 -11.37 -8.42 -32.85
C ASN A 722 -11.77 -8.51 -31.36
N PHE A 723 -11.54 -7.45 -30.57
CA PHE A 723 -11.98 -7.38 -29.17
C PHE A 723 -13.50 -7.31 -29.06
N SER A 724 -14.11 -8.20 -28.27
CA SER A 724 -15.57 -8.37 -28.16
C SER A 724 -16.28 -7.29 -27.34
N GLY A 725 -15.54 -6.37 -26.75
CA GLY A 725 -16.06 -5.36 -25.84
C GLY A 725 -16.00 -5.79 -24.38
N ASP A 726 -15.88 -4.80 -23.51
CA ASP A 726 -15.81 -4.95 -22.05
C ASP A 726 -16.16 -3.60 -21.41
N TYR A 727 -16.19 -3.54 -20.08
CA TYR A 727 -16.41 -2.31 -19.35
C TYR A 727 -15.43 -2.17 -18.18
N THR A 728 -15.16 -0.92 -17.82
CA THR A 728 -14.47 -0.60 -16.57
C THR A 728 -15.19 0.50 -15.82
N ARG A 729 -14.86 0.64 -14.54
CA ARG A 729 -15.34 1.73 -13.70
C ARG A 729 -14.16 2.56 -13.23
N VAL A 730 -14.33 3.88 -13.26
CA VAL A 730 -13.32 4.84 -12.81
C VAL A 730 -13.91 5.67 -11.67
N PRO A 731 -13.25 5.76 -10.50
CA PRO A 731 -13.67 6.65 -9.42
C PRO A 731 -13.64 8.12 -9.83
N VAL A 732 -14.50 8.92 -9.22
CA VAL A 732 -14.51 10.39 -9.36
C VAL A 732 -14.00 11.07 -8.09
N GLU A 733 -13.42 12.26 -8.24
CA GLU A 733 -13.16 13.20 -7.15
C GLU A 733 -14.46 13.82 -6.65
N ASN A 734 -14.55 14.03 -5.33
CA ASN A 734 -15.69 14.60 -4.63
C ASN A 734 -17.04 13.92 -4.99
N PRO A 735 -17.22 12.62 -4.67
CA PRO A 735 -18.43 11.86 -5.03
C PRO A 735 -19.76 12.45 -4.54
N HIS A 736 -19.74 13.27 -3.49
CA HIS A 736 -20.92 14.02 -3.04
C HIS A 736 -21.36 15.09 -4.02
N LEU A 737 -20.42 15.78 -4.66
CA LEU A 737 -20.71 16.76 -5.72
C LEU A 737 -21.13 16.07 -7.00
N TYR A 738 -20.52 14.93 -7.34
CA TYR A 738 -20.98 14.06 -8.43
C TYR A 738 -22.45 13.65 -8.25
N ALA A 739 -22.83 13.17 -7.06
CA ALA A 739 -24.21 12.82 -6.76
C ALA A 739 -25.17 14.01 -6.93
N GLY A 740 -24.76 15.21 -6.52
CA GLY A 740 -25.54 16.43 -6.73
C GLY A 740 -25.66 16.84 -8.19
N GLN A 741 -24.59 16.66 -8.99
CA GLN A 741 -24.56 16.95 -10.42
C GLN A 741 -25.48 16.02 -11.20
N VAL A 742 -25.37 14.72 -11.00
CA VAL A 742 -26.26 13.76 -11.64
C VAL A 742 -27.71 13.97 -11.20
N LEU A 743 -27.96 14.31 -9.92
CA LEU A 743 -29.32 14.69 -9.48
C LEU A 743 -29.85 15.92 -10.22
N LYS A 744 -29.03 16.95 -10.41
CA LYS A 744 -29.42 18.14 -11.16
C LYS A 744 -29.79 17.78 -12.60
N GLU A 745 -28.94 16.98 -13.27
CA GLU A 745 -29.15 16.52 -14.65
C GLU A 745 -30.46 15.71 -14.77
N ARG A 746 -30.70 14.76 -13.86
CA ARG A 746 -31.96 13.98 -13.83
C ARG A 746 -33.19 14.83 -13.52
N LEU A 747 -33.07 15.88 -12.72
CA LEU A 747 -34.17 16.83 -12.48
C LEU A 747 -34.52 17.61 -13.75
N GLU A 748 -33.53 18.04 -14.52
CA GLU A 748 -33.71 18.72 -15.80
C GLU A 748 -34.35 17.79 -16.84
N GLU A 749 -33.91 16.54 -16.92
CA GLU A 749 -34.53 15.50 -17.77
C GLU A 749 -35.98 15.19 -17.38
N GLU A 750 -36.27 15.20 -16.08
CA GLU A 750 -37.65 15.12 -15.57
C GLU A 750 -38.45 16.42 -15.79
N GLY A 751 -37.89 17.44 -16.41
CA GLY A 751 -38.58 18.68 -16.77
C GLY A 751 -38.73 19.69 -15.63
N ILE A 752 -37.89 19.58 -14.58
CA ILE A 752 -37.76 20.62 -13.54
C ILE A 752 -36.68 21.60 -13.97
N ALA A 753 -37.09 22.84 -14.27
CA ALA A 753 -36.17 23.87 -14.74
C ALA A 753 -35.38 24.53 -13.59
N PHE A 754 -34.15 24.95 -13.85
CA PHE A 754 -33.36 25.77 -12.92
C PHE A 754 -33.31 27.24 -13.36
N ALA A 755 -33.02 28.15 -12.43
CA ALA A 755 -32.69 29.52 -12.77
C ALA A 755 -31.29 29.58 -13.43
N PRO A 756 -31.05 30.53 -14.35
CA PRO A 756 -29.71 30.77 -14.88
C PRO A 756 -28.71 30.99 -13.74
N GLY A 757 -27.61 30.24 -13.77
CA GLY A 757 -26.55 30.33 -12.75
C GLY A 757 -26.74 29.45 -11.51
N SER A 758 -27.83 28.67 -11.40
CA SER A 758 -27.98 27.62 -10.39
C SER A 758 -26.87 26.57 -10.52
N ARG A 759 -26.25 26.21 -9.40
CA ARG A 759 -25.09 25.32 -9.34
C ARG A 759 -25.33 24.14 -8.40
N VAL A 760 -24.44 23.17 -8.46
CA VAL A 760 -24.25 22.19 -7.39
C VAL A 760 -23.14 22.70 -6.50
N ARG A 761 -23.36 22.75 -5.20
CA ARG A 761 -22.34 23.17 -4.23
C ARG A 761 -22.42 22.39 -2.94
N GLU A 762 -21.28 22.24 -2.29
CA GLU A 762 -21.22 21.69 -0.95
C GLU A 762 -21.78 22.69 0.07
N GLY A 763 -22.49 22.17 1.08
CA GLY A 763 -22.98 22.98 2.19
C GLY A 763 -23.74 22.17 3.23
N GLN A 764 -23.67 22.61 4.49
CA GLN A 764 -24.47 22.00 5.55
C GLN A 764 -25.95 22.34 5.39
N LYS A 765 -26.82 21.38 5.72
CA LYS A 765 -28.27 21.59 5.77
C LYS A 765 -28.62 22.75 6.71
N PRO A 766 -29.26 23.83 6.23
CA PRO A 766 -29.68 24.94 7.09
C PRO A 766 -30.64 24.50 8.20
N ALA A 767 -30.61 25.19 9.34
CA ALA A 767 -31.46 24.89 10.49
C ALA A 767 -32.97 24.98 10.16
N GLY A 768 -33.38 25.92 9.30
CA GLY A 768 -34.77 26.14 8.87
C GLY A 768 -35.21 25.37 7.61
N ALA A 769 -34.36 24.50 7.04
CA ALA A 769 -34.71 23.74 5.84
C ALA A 769 -35.85 22.75 6.11
N LYS A 770 -36.85 22.69 5.22
CA LYS A 770 -38.02 21.80 5.35
C LYS A 770 -37.74 20.47 4.66
N ARG A 771 -37.89 19.36 5.38
CA ARG A 771 -37.71 18.01 4.81
C ARG A 771 -38.82 17.72 3.81
N LEU A 772 -38.45 17.25 2.63
CA LEU A 772 -39.35 16.78 1.59
C LEU A 772 -39.55 15.27 1.72
N ALA A 773 -38.46 14.51 1.80
CA ALA A 773 -38.49 13.05 1.81
C ALA A 773 -37.32 12.46 2.60
N THR A 774 -37.51 11.21 3.04
CA THR A 774 -36.45 10.33 3.55
C THR A 774 -36.50 9.04 2.75
N TYR A 775 -35.38 8.70 2.14
CA TYR A 775 -35.16 7.46 1.41
C TYR A 775 -34.34 6.52 2.27
N LYS A 776 -34.63 5.21 2.19
CA LYS A 776 -33.98 4.19 3.00
C LYS A 776 -33.39 3.09 2.12
N SER A 777 -32.24 2.56 2.51
CA SER A 777 -31.64 1.37 1.92
C SER A 777 -32.45 0.10 2.24
N PRO A 778 -32.10 -1.05 1.60
CA PRO A 778 -32.38 -2.38 2.15
C PRO A 778 -31.83 -2.55 3.59
N PRO A 779 -32.27 -3.57 4.33
CA PRO A 779 -31.76 -3.84 5.68
C PRO A 779 -30.27 -4.20 5.63
N LEU A 780 -29.56 -3.97 6.73
CA LEU A 780 -28.12 -4.20 6.84
C LEU A 780 -27.74 -5.64 6.50
N SER A 781 -28.58 -6.64 6.80
CA SER A 781 -28.37 -8.04 6.38
C SER A 781 -28.15 -8.18 4.87
N GLU A 782 -28.96 -7.52 4.03
CA GLU A 782 -28.80 -7.53 2.57
C GLU A 782 -27.56 -6.72 2.13
N VAL A 783 -27.28 -5.60 2.80
CA VAL A 783 -26.11 -4.75 2.50
C VAL A 783 -24.80 -5.50 2.81
N VAL A 784 -24.70 -6.19 3.95
CA VAL A 784 -23.52 -7.01 4.27
C VAL A 784 -23.44 -8.27 3.41
N HIS A 785 -24.58 -8.83 2.98
CA HIS A 785 -24.63 -9.92 2.00
C HIS A 785 -23.96 -9.50 0.70
N TYR A 786 -24.37 -8.40 0.08
CA TYR A 786 -23.71 -7.89 -1.11
C TYR A 786 -22.22 -7.58 -0.85
N MET A 787 -21.90 -6.88 0.23
CA MET A 787 -20.53 -6.51 0.59
C MET A 787 -19.61 -7.75 0.65
N ASN A 788 -20.03 -8.83 1.30
CA ASN A 788 -19.18 -10.01 1.50
C ASN A 788 -19.11 -10.89 0.25
N LYS A 789 -20.23 -11.06 -0.48
CA LYS A 789 -20.27 -11.81 -1.75
C LYS A 789 -19.44 -11.15 -2.85
N ALA A 790 -19.60 -9.84 -3.04
CA ALA A 790 -18.87 -9.05 -4.04
C ALA A 790 -17.49 -8.58 -3.55
N SER A 791 -17.24 -8.66 -2.24
CA SER A 791 -16.04 -8.13 -1.58
C SER A 791 -15.84 -6.63 -1.78
N ASP A 792 -16.93 -5.85 -1.82
CA ASP A 792 -16.92 -4.44 -2.19
C ASP A 792 -16.32 -3.56 -1.06
N ASN A 793 -15.20 -2.89 -1.36
CA ASN A 793 -14.46 -2.06 -0.40
C ASN A 793 -15.26 -0.81 0.00
N TYR A 794 -15.96 -0.20 -0.95
CA TYR A 794 -16.76 0.99 -0.69
C TYR A 794 -17.85 0.68 0.34
N TYR A 795 -18.56 -0.44 0.18
CA TYR A 795 -19.57 -0.87 1.15
C TYR A 795 -18.99 -1.04 2.55
N ALA A 796 -17.83 -1.67 2.67
CA ALA A 796 -17.17 -1.89 3.96
C ALA A 796 -16.80 -0.58 4.67
N GLU A 797 -16.25 0.39 3.95
CA GLU A 797 -15.90 1.70 4.54
C GLU A 797 -17.13 2.53 4.90
N MET A 798 -18.20 2.46 4.10
CA MET A 798 -19.48 3.12 4.40
C MET A 798 -20.13 2.52 5.66
N ILE A 799 -20.13 1.19 5.80
CA ILE A 799 -20.61 0.49 7.00
C ILE A 799 -19.76 0.87 8.22
N LEU A 800 -18.42 0.84 8.09
CA LEU A 800 -17.50 1.16 9.18
C LEU A 800 -17.74 2.58 9.72
N ARG A 801 -17.80 3.57 8.84
CA ARG A 801 -18.01 4.97 9.23
C ARG A 801 -19.41 5.21 9.79
N THR A 802 -20.43 4.51 9.28
CA THR A 802 -21.78 4.55 9.86
C THR A 802 -21.81 3.93 11.25
N LEU A 803 -21.11 2.82 11.49
CA LEU A 803 -20.95 2.26 12.84
C LEU A 803 -20.31 3.29 13.78
N GLY A 804 -19.24 3.96 13.34
CA GLY A 804 -18.62 5.05 14.08
C GLY A 804 -19.60 6.19 14.39
N LEU A 805 -20.37 6.62 13.39
CA LEU A 805 -21.34 7.70 13.50
C LEU A 805 -22.43 7.37 14.52
N GLU A 806 -23.04 6.19 14.44
CA GLU A 806 -24.14 5.78 15.31
C GLU A 806 -23.66 5.50 16.74
N LYS A 807 -22.41 5.04 16.93
CA LYS A 807 -21.87 4.68 18.25
C LYS A 807 -21.15 5.81 18.97
N THR A 808 -20.58 6.77 18.24
CA THR A 808 -19.74 7.83 18.82
C THR A 808 -20.17 9.25 18.42
N GLY A 809 -21.10 9.38 17.48
CA GLY A 809 -21.49 10.66 16.89
C GLY A 809 -20.51 11.20 15.84
N LYS A 810 -19.46 10.44 15.49
CA LYS A 810 -18.44 10.83 14.50
C LYS A 810 -18.39 9.82 13.37
N GLY A 811 -18.56 10.23 12.12
CA GLY A 811 -18.47 9.34 10.96
C GLY A 811 -17.05 9.26 10.39
N THR A 812 -16.10 8.71 11.14
CA THR A 812 -14.71 8.51 10.69
C THR A 812 -14.29 7.04 10.74
N ALA A 813 -13.27 6.66 9.98
CA ALA A 813 -12.75 5.29 10.01
C ALA A 813 -12.26 4.92 11.41
N GLU A 814 -11.55 5.83 12.10
CA GLU A 814 -11.02 5.61 13.45
C GLU A 814 -12.14 5.33 14.47
N SER A 815 -13.23 6.10 14.41
CA SER A 815 -14.38 5.88 15.30
C SER A 815 -15.12 4.57 14.99
N GLY A 816 -15.18 4.16 13.72
CA GLY A 816 -15.71 2.87 13.32
C GLY A 816 -14.84 1.72 13.84
N ILE A 817 -13.53 1.85 13.70
CA ILE A 817 -12.54 0.89 14.22
C ILE A 817 -12.64 0.80 15.74
N GLU A 818 -12.83 1.92 16.45
CA GLU A 818 -13.11 1.88 17.91
C GLU A 818 -14.35 1.02 18.22
N GLY A 819 -15.39 1.11 17.41
CA GLY A 819 -16.58 0.24 17.48
C GLY A 819 -16.25 -1.23 17.25
N VAL A 820 -15.46 -1.53 16.21
CA VAL A 820 -14.99 -2.89 15.87
C VAL A 820 -14.14 -3.47 17.01
N MET A 821 -13.17 -2.71 17.52
CA MET A 821 -12.29 -3.15 18.61
C MET A 821 -13.07 -3.36 19.92
N LYS A 822 -14.09 -2.54 20.21
CA LYS A 822 -14.99 -2.77 21.35
C LYS A 822 -15.79 -4.07 21.19
N TYR A 823 -16.29 -4.36 19.99
CA TYR A 823 -16.95 -5.63 19.70
C TYR A 823 -15.99 -6.81 19.84
N ALA A 824 -14.78 -6.70 19.29
CA ALA A 824 -13.77 -7.73 19.37
C ALA A 824 -13.41 -8.08 20.82
N LYS A 825 -13.19 -7.06 21.66
CA LYS A 825 -12.93 -7.24 23.09
C LYS A 825 -14.08 -7.94 23.82
N ARG A 826 -15.34 -7.56 23.56
CA ARG A 826 -16.52 -8.25 24.14
C ARG A 826 -16.62 -9.71 23.71
N SER A 827 -16.14 -10.02 22.51
CA SER A 827 -16.03 -11.38 21.97
C SER A 827 -14.81 -12.15 22.52
N GLY A 828 -14.17 -11.63 23.58
CA GLY A 828 -13.02 -12.22 24.26
C GLY A 828 -11.68 -12.00 23.54
N MET A 829 -11.60 -11.22 22.47
CA MET A 829 -10.32 -10.88 21.83
C MET A 829 -9.63 -9.78 22.64
N ASP A 830 -8.89 -10.16 23.67
CA ASP A 830 -8.11 -9.24 24.51
C ASP A 830 -6.69 -8.95 23.97
N ARG A 831 -6.33 -9.54 22.81
CA ARG A 831 -4.98 -9.48 22.25
C ARG A 831 -4.79 -8.26 21.33
N HIS A 832 -3.58 -7.70 21.33
CA HIS A 832 -3.23 -6.58 20.45
C HIS A 832 -3.25 -7.02 18.98
N PHE A 833 -4.06 -6.35 18.16
CA PHE A 833 -4.03 -6.38 16.70
C PHE A 833 -4.35 -4.99 16.16
N ASN A 834 -4.09 -4.78 14.88
CA ASN A 834 -4.18 -3.45 14.27
C ASN A 834 -5.16 -3.48 13.11
N LEU A 835 -6.17 -2.61 13.17
CA LEU A 835 -7.04 -2.28 12.05
C LEU A 835 -6.93 -0.79 11.77
N LYS A 836 -6.79 -0.42 10.50
CA LYS A 836 -6.72 0.95 9.97
C LYS A 836 -7.86 1.27 9.00
N ASP A 837 -8.50 0.25 8.44
CA ASP A 837 -9.69 0.40 7.60
C ASP A 837 -10.69 -0.74 7.85
N GLY A 838 -11.86 -0.69 7.20
CA GLY A 838 -12.92 -1.69 7.33
C GLY A 838 -12.94 -2.71 6.20
N SER A 839 -12.30 -2.39 5.08
CA SER A 839 -12.30 -3.17 3.85
C SER A 839 -11.17 -4.17 3.76
N GLY A 840 -10.02 -3.92 4.39
CA GLY A 840 -8.83 -4.72 4.19
C GLY A 840 -7.95 -4.29 3.03
N LEU A 841 -8.16 -3.11 2.45
CA LEU A 841 -7.36 -2.62 1.34
C LEU A 841 -5.98 -2.14 1.82
N THR A 842 -5.92 -1.55 3.02
CA THR A 842 -4.65 -1.17 3.65
C THR A 842 -3.82 -2.37 4.07
N ARG A 843 -2.52 -2.32 3.80
CA ARG A 843 -1.54 -3.31 4.27
C ARG A 843 -1.19 -3.17 5.75
N TYR A 844 -1.65 -2.08 6.40
CA TYR A 844 -1.45 -1.84 7.82
C TYR A 844 -2.41 -2.61 8.73
N ASN A 845 -3.49 -3.16 8.18
CA ASN A 845 -4.28 -4.16 8.89
C ASN A 845 -3.42 -5.39 9.17
N ARG A 846 -3.39 -5.81 10.43
CA ARG A 846 -2.61 -6.94 10.91
C ARG A 846 -3.44 -7.70 11.91
N VAL A 847 -3.76 -8.94 11.59
CA VAL A 847 -4.54 -9.85 12.44
C VAL A 847 -3.95 -11.25 12.35
N SER A 848 -4.22 -12.06 13.37
CA SER A 848 -3.85 -13.48 13.36
C SER A 848 -5.02 -14.37 12.99
N VAL A 849 -4.73 -15.58 12.51
CA VAL A 849 -5.77 -16.60 12.26
C VAL A 849 -6.47 -17.02 13.55
N GLU A 850 -5.80 -16.95 14.70
CA GLU A 850 -6.46 -17.15 16.00
C GLU A 850 -7.52 -16.09 16.28
N GLN A 851 -7.25 -14.82 15.98
CA GLN A 851 -8.24 -13.75 16.13
C GLN A 851 -9.42 -13.94 15.19
N ILE A 852 -9.18 -14.36 13.94
CA ILE A 852 -10.25 -14.65 12.99
C ILE A 852 -11.09 -15.84 13.45
N VAL A 853 -10.47 -16.96 13.85
CA VAL A 853 -11.20 -18.13 14.35
C VAL A 853 -11.97 -17.81 15.63
N LYS A 854 -11.40 -16.99 16.53
CA LYS A 854 -12.11 -16.53 17.73
C LYS A 854 -13.32 -15.65 17.40
N LEU A 855 -13.18 -14.73 16.45
CA LEU A 855 -14.29 -13.93 15.92
C LEU A 855 -15.41 -14.83 15.36
N LEU A 856 -15.06 -15.75 14.46
CA LEU A 856 -16.01 -16.66 13.83
C LEU A 856 -16.70 -17.57 14.85
N SER A 857 -15.92 -18.14 15.78
CA SER A 857 -16.47 -18.98 16.86
C SER A 857 -17.46 -18.19 17.73
N SER A 858 -17.14 -16.94 18.06
CA SER A 858 -18.02 -16.08 18.86
C SER A 858 -19.29 -15.69 18.09
N VAL A 859 -19.21 -15.43 16.79
CA VAL A 859 -20.39 -15.13 15.95
C VAL A 859 -21.37 -16.30 15.95
N ALA A 860 -20.88 -17.54 15.91
CA ALA A 860 -21.71 -18.75 15.91
C ALA A 860 -22.49 -18.97 17.21
N GLU A 861 -22.22 -18.20 18.26
CA GLU A 861 -22.94 -18.25 19.55
C GLU A 861 -23.87 -17.04 19.73
N GLN A 862 -24.00 -16.17 18.72
CA GLN A 862 -24.74 -14.92 18.80
C GLN A 862 -25.96 -14.88 17.87
N PRO A 863 -26.97 -14.04 18.17
CA PRO A 863 -28.14 -13.85 17.28
C PRO A 863 -27.80 -13.34 15.86
N ILE A 864 -26.58 -12.85 15.64
CA ILE A 864 -26.10 -12.38 14.34
C ILE A 864 -25.55 -13.51 13.45
N GLU A 865 -25.50 -14.76 13.92
CA GLU A 865 -24.93 -15.89 13.18
C GLU A 865 -25.54 -16.04 11.79
N GLU A 866 -26.86 -16.12 11.68
CA GLU A 866 -27.57 -16.35 10.42
C GLU A 866 -27.25 -15.28 9.37
N PRO A 867 -27.52 -13.96 9.58
CA PRO A 867 -27.20 -12.94 8.59
C PRO A 867 -25.69 -12.83 8.31
N PHE A 868 -24.82 -13.20 9.25
CA PHE A 868 -23.39 -13.24 9.03
C PHE A 868 -22.99 -14.40 8.10
N VAL A 869 -23.38 -15.63 8.42
CA VAL A 869 -23.01 -16.85 7.68
C VAL A 869 -23.62 -16.84 6.28
N GLU A 870 -24.84 -16.32 6.11
CA GLU A 870 -25.49 -16.18 4.80
C GLU A 870 -24.80 -15.15 3.89
N SER A 871 -24.12 -14.15 4.47
CA SER A 871 -23.35 -13.17 3.71
C SER A 871 -22.08 -13.73 3.08
N LEU A 872 -21.54 -14.85 3.58
CA LEU A 872 -20.26 -15.40 3.13
C LEU A 872 -20.39 -16.11 1.76
N PRO A 873 -19.46 -15.90 0.82
CA PRO A 873 -19.39 -16.68 -0.42
C PRO A 873 -19.41 -18.21 -0.18
N VAL A 874 -20.07 -18.94 -1.06
CA VAL A 874 -20.15 -20.41 -1.03
C VAL A 874 -19.32 -20.99 -2.18
N ALA A 875 -18.40 -21.90 -1.86
CA ALA A 875 -17.54 -22.60 -2.82
C ALA A 875 -18.32 -23.21 -3.97
N GLY A 876 -17.90 -22.94 -5.21
CA GLY A 876 -18.51 -23.43 -6.43
C GLY A 876 -19.89 -22.86 -6.76
N VAL A 877 -20.44 -21.95 -5.94
CA VAL A 877 -21.83 -21.48 -6.07
C VAL A 877 -21.90 -19.98 -6.35
N ASP A 878 -21.36 -19.12 -5.47
CA ASP A 878 -21.57 -17.67 -5.57
C ASP A 878 -20.40 -16.81 -5.09
N GLY A 879 -20.54 -15.50 -5.29
CA GLY A 879 -19.56 -14.50 -4.90
C GLY A 879 -18.16 -14.76 -5.44
N THR A 880 -17.15 -14.39 -4.66
CA THR A 880 -15.73 -14.57 -5.00
C THR A 880 -15.25 -16.03 -5.00
N LEU A 881 -16.12 -17.00 -4.63
CA LEU A 881 -15.83 -18.44 -4.67
C LEU A 881 -16.62 -19.18 -5.77
N SER A 882 -17.45 -18.48 -6.55
CA SER A 882 -18.31 -19.08 -7.58
C SER A 882 -17.58 -19.94 -8.61
N SER A 883 -16.32 -19.62 -8.92
CA SER A 883 -15.47 -20.38 -9.86
C SER A 883 -14.40 -21.24 -9.18
N ARG A 884 -14.36 -21.28 -7.84
CA ARG A 884 -13.33 -21.98 -7.06
C ARG A 884 -13.89 -23.24 -6.43
N MET A 885 -13.06 -24.28 -6.33
CA MET A 885 -13.41 -25.59 -5.73
C MET A 885 -14.68 -26.23 -6.32
N ARG A 886 -14.94 -26.02 -7.62
CA ARG A 886 -15.98 -26.79 -8.33
C ARG A 886 -15.56 -28.24 -8.41
N ASP A 887 -16.53 -29.14 -8.36
CA ASP A 887 -16.32 -30.58 -8.48
C ASP A 887 -15.40 -31.19 -7.40
N THR A 888 -15.29 -30.55 -6.23
CA THR A 888 -14.62 -31.08 -5.02
C THR A 888 -15.60 -31.21 -3.86
N ALA A 889 -15.20 -31.88 -2.77
CA ALA A 889 -16.01 -32.01 -1.55
C ALA A 889 -16.33 -30.66 -0.87
N ALA A 890 -15.59 -29.59 -1.20
CA ALA A 890 -15.85 -28.26 -0.68
C ALA A 890 -17.02 -27.56 -1.40
N ALA A 891 -17.38 -27.96 -2.63
CA ALA A 891 -18.45 -27.35 -3.43
C ALA A 891 -19.80 -27.40 -2.69
N GLY A 892 -20.47 -26.24 -2.56
CA GLY A 892 -21.74 -26.12 -1.84
C GLY A 892 -21.64 -26.29 -0.31
N ASN A 893 -20.47 -26.61 0.22
CA ASN A 893 -20.21 -26.89 1.63
C ASN A 893 -19.41 -25.76 2.30
N LEU A 894 -18.24 -25.43 1.74
CA LEU A 894 -17.36 -24.40 2.29
C LEU A 894 -17.97 -23.02 2.09
N ARG A 895 -18.14 -22.29 3.20
CA ARG A 895 -18.57 -20.90 3.23
C ARG A 895 -17.46 -20.04 3.82
N GLY A 896 -16.94 -19.10 3.04
CA GLY A 896 -15.78 -18.33 3.49
C GLY A 896 -15.61 -16.99 2.80
N LYS A 897 -15.10 -16.01 3.55
CA LYS A 897 -14.65 -14.75 2.98
C LYS A 897 -13.26 -14.93 2.40
N THR A 898 -13.09 -14.48 1.15
CA THR A 898 -11.80 -14.37 0.48
C THR A 898 -11.14 -13.03 0.76
N GLY A 899 -9.80 -12.98 0.69
CA GLY A 899 -8.99 -11.77 0.64
C GLY A 899 -7.88 -11.90 -0.40
N SER A 900 -7.59 -10.82 -1.12
CA SER A 900 -6.49 -10.80 -2.08
C SER A 900 -5.91 -9.39 -2.21
N LEU A 901 -4.59 -9.28 -2.12
CA LEU A 901 -3.77 -8.15 -2.56
C LEU A 901 -2.53 -8.74 -3.25
N THR A 902 -1.68 -7.93 -3.87
CA THR A 902 -0.38 -8.41 -4.37
C THR A 902 0.38 -9.12 -3.24
N ARG A 903 0.72 -10.40 -3.43
CA ARG A 903 1.46 -11.25 -2.46
C ARG A 903 0.74 -11.50 -1.12
N VAL A 904 -0.58 -11.33 -1.10
CA VAL A 904 -1.43 -11.63 0.07
C VAL A 904 -2.66 -12.38 -0.41
N SER A 905 -2.96 -13.51 0.22
CA SER A 905 -4.18 -14.27 -0.01
C SER A 905 -4.77 -14.74 1.32
N ALA A 906 -6.08 -14.76 1.42
CA ALA A 906 -6.78 -15.19 2.62
C ALA A 906 -8.09 -15.91 2.30
N LEU A 907 -8.43 -16.92 3.10
CA LEU A 907 -9.71 -17.61 3.08
C LEU A 907 -10.09 -18.03 4.50
N SER A 908 -11.26 -17.61 5.00
CA SER A 908 -11.69 -17.96 6.37
C SER A 908 -13.20 -18.06 6.48
N GLY A 909 -13.68 -19.00 7.29
CA GLY A 909 -15.11 -19.26 7.43
C GLY A 909 -15.40 -20.60 8.08
N TYR A 910 -16.42 -21.28 7.56
CA TYR A 910 -16.96 -22.52 8.10
C TYR A 910 -17.11 -23.57 6.99
N LEU A 911 -17.01 -24.85 7.36
CA LEU A 911 -17.41 -25.96 6.52
C LEU A 911 -17.79 -27.17 7.40
N ARG A 912 -18.31 -28.23 6.77
CA ARG A 912 -18.47 -29.54 7.40
C ARG A 912 -17.48 -30.53 6.80
N THR A 913 -16.86 -31.34 7.65
CA THR A 913 -15.98 -32.45 7.20
C THR A 913 -16.81 -33.56 6.56
N ARG A 914 -16.15 -34.61 6.04
CA ARG A 914 -16.83 -35.78 5.46
C ARG A 914 -17.73 -36.50 6.48
N ASP A 915 -17.33 -36.48 7.75
CA ASP A 915 -18.10 -37.05 8.86
C ASP A 915 -19.24 -36.13 9.35
N GLY A 916 -19.41 -34.96 8.73
CA GLY A 916 -20.43 -33.97 9.10
C GLY A 916 -20.04 -33.02 10.25
N GLU A 917 -18.83 -33.17 10.81
CA GLU A 917 -18.30 -32.35 11.90
C GLU A 917 -18.20 -30.89 11.44
N ARG A 918 -18.80 -29.97 12.21
CA ARG A 918 -18.74 -28.53 11.91
C ARG A 918 -17.37 -27.99 12.30
N ILE A 919 -16.66 -27.40 11.35
CA ILE A 919 -15.36 -26.77 11.61
C ILE A 919 -15.39 -25.28 11.28
N VAL A 920 -14.56 -24.55 12.01
CA VAL A 920 -14.20 -23.16 11.74
C VAL A 920 -12.73 -23.12 11.37
N TYR A 921 -12.40 -22.34 10.34
CA TYR A 921 -11.04 -22.28 9.84
C TYR A 921 -10.65 -20.85 9.43
N ALA A 922 -9.35 -20.58 9.49
CA ALA A 922 -8.76 -19.39 8.90
C ALA A 922 -7.39 -19.69 8.29
N ILE A 923 -7.17 -19.15 7.09
CA ILE A 923 -5.94 -19.27 6.30
C ILE A 923 -5.54 -17.84 5.89
N LEU A 924 -4.33 -17.43 6.26
CA LEU A 924 -3.68 -16.18 5.85
C LEU A 924 -2.30 -16.50 5.25
N LEU A 925 -2.11 -16.14 3.98
CA LEU A 925 -0.88 -16.36 3.22
C LEU A 925 -0.28 -15.02 2.84
N ASN A 926 0.96 -14.74 3.24
CA ASN A 926 1.67 -13.49 2.96
C ASN A 926 3.08 -13.79 2.42
N GLY A 927 3.53 -13.08 1.40
CA GLY A 927 4.88 -13.19 0.86
C GLY A 927 4.94 -13.57 -0.62
N HIS A 928 6.16 -13.68 -1.14
CA HIS A 928 6.44 -14.14 -2.50
C HIS A 928 6.10 -15.63 -2.65
N SER A 929 5.56 -16.00 -3.80
CA SER A 929 5.31 -17.39 -4.17
C SER A 929 5.31 -17.52 -5.69
N GLU A 930 5.92 -18.59 -6.18
CA GLU A 930 5.85 -18.98 -7.60
C GLU A 930 4.52 -19.68 -7.90
N GLY A 931 3.94 -20.35 -6.90
CA GLY A 931 2.64 -20.98 -6.95
C GLY A 931 1.48 -20.00 -6.74
N SER A 932 0.28 -20.42 -7.12
CA SER A 932 -0.94 -19.65 -6.84
C SER A 932 -1.37 -19.86 -5.38
N LEU A 933 -1.26 -18.81 -4.56
CA LEU A 933 -1.73 -18.84 -3.16
C LEU A 933 -3.22 -19.20 -3.04
N LYS A 934 -4.05 -18.81 -4.03
CA LYS A 934 -5.47 -19.20 -4.09
C LYS A 934 -5.66 -20.70 -4.37
N SER A 935 -4.78 -21.29 -5.17
CA SER A 935 -4.78 -22.73 -5.40
C SER A 935 -4.44 -23.50 -4.12
N LEU A 936 -3.46 -23.01 -3.34
CA LEU A 936 -3.14 -23.57 -2.03
C LEU A 936 -4.34 -23.49 -1.07
N GLU A 937 -5.04 -22.35 -0.99
CA GLU A 937 -6.29 -22.23 -0.22
C GLU A 937 -7.35 -23.24 -0.65
N ASP A 938 -7.56 -23.44 -1.96
CA ASP A 938 -8.56 -24.37 -2.50
C ASP A 938 -8.23 -25.82 -2.15
N ARG A 939 -6.94 -26.18 -2.19
CA ARG A 939 -6.45 -27.51 -1.82
C ARG A 939 -6.60 -27.77 -0.32
N ILE A 940 -6.27 -26.79 0.52
CA ILE A 940 -6.53 -26.88 1.97
C ILE A 940 -8.04 -27.01 2.21
N GLY A 941 -8.87 -26.14 1.62
CA GLY A 941 -10.32 -26.18 1.78
C GLY A 941 -10.94 -27.52 1.35
N THR A 942 -10.43 -28.10 0.27
CA THR A 942 -10.84 -29.45 -0.20
C THR A 942 -10.41 -30.53 0.79
N ALA A 943 -9.15 -30.53 1.23
CA ALA A 943 -8.65 -31.49 2.22
C ALA A 943 -9.44 -31.44 3.54
N LEU A 944 -9.83 -30.24 4.00
CA LEU A 944 -10.67 -30.06 5.18
C LEU A 944 -12.08 -30.64 4.98
N ALA A 945 -12.67 -30.49 3.79
CA ALA A 945 -13.98 -31.05 3.49
C ALA A 945 -13.95 -32.58 3.34
N GLU A 946 -12.83 -33.15 2.89
CA GLU A 946 -12.64 -34.60 2.74
C GLU A 946 -12.23 -35.30 4.04
N TYR A 947 -11.77 -34.53 5.04
CA TYR A 947 -11.29 -35.07 6.30
C TYR A 947 -12.31 -36.00 6.97
N SER A 948 -11.84 -37.18 7.39
CA SER A 948 -12.58 -38.15 8.19
C SER A 948 -11.68 -38.67 9.30
N ARG A 949 -12.22 -38.72 10.53
CA ARG A 949 -11.48 -39.24 11.70
C ARG A 949 -11.38 -40.75 11.69
N SER A 950 -12.44 -41.43 11.26
CA SER A 950 -12.49 -42.90 11.24
C SER A 950 -11.46 -43.52 10.29
N GLU A 951 -11.13 -42.82 9.20
CA GLU A 951 -10.09 -43.24 8.26
C GLU A 951 -8.66 -42.98 8.78
N GLN A 952 -8.45 -42.01 9.68
CA GLN A 952 -7.15 -41.74 10.29
C GLN A 952 -6.84 -42.59 11.54
N GLU A 953 -7.87 -42.91 12.33
CA GLU A 953 -7.71 -43.72 13.54
C GLU A 953 -7.60 -45.22 13.24
N GLY A 954 -7.87 -45.64 11.99
CA GLY A 954 -7.87 -47.04 11.57
C GLY A 954 -8.89 -47.84 12.37
N GLU A 955 -10.16 -47.86 11.94
CA GLU A 955 -11.06 -48.87 12.50
C GLU A 955 -10.47 -50.28 12.22
N PRO A 956 -10.41 -51.16 13.24
CA PRO A 956 -9.76 -52.46 13.18
C PRO A 956 -10.36 -53.45 12.18
#